data_AF-A0A5N3VE45-F1
#
_entry.id   AF-A0A5N3VE45-F1
#
_cell.length_a   1.000
_cell.length_b   1.000
_cell.length_c   1.000
_cell.angle_alpha   90.00
_cell.angle_beta   90.00
_cell.angle_gamma   90.00
#
_symmetry.space_group_name_H-M   'P 1'
#
loop_
_entity.id
_entity.type
_entity.pdbx_description
1 polymer ?
#
loop_
_entity_poly.entity_id
_entity_poly.type
_entity_poly.pdbx_seq_one_letter_code
_entity_poly.pdbx_strand_id
1 'polypeptide(L)'
;MAVSLPPTLGLSSAPDEIQHPHLKFSEWKFKLFRVRSFEKAPENAQAEKQDSSEGTPSLEQSPAALDKAGGPKPALTQPALKPHPKFLKKFHDDGKARDKAIHQANLRHLCRICGNSLKADQHHRKYPVHGPVDGKTQVLLRKKEKRATSWPDLIAKVFRIDVKADVDSIHPTEFCHNCWSFMHRKFSSAPCEVYSPRNAVMEWHPHTPSCDICDAARRGLKRKSQPPNSQLSKSLRTVMDRARQARRCKRRTQDRISSKELMKKIANCSKIHLSTRLLAVDFPAHFVKSISCQICEHILADPVETNCKHVFCRICILRCLKVMGSYCPSCRYPCFPTDLESPVKSFLSILNSLMVKCPAEECDEEVSLEKYNHHVSSHKESKETFVHINKGGRPRQHLLSLTRRAQKHRLRELKMQVKAFADKEEGGDVKSVCLTLFLLALRARNEHRQADELEAIMKGRGSGLQPAVCLAIRVNTFLSCSQYHKMYRTVKAITGRQIFQPLHALRSAEKVLLPGYHPFEWQPPLKNVSSSTDVGIIDGLSGLASSVDDYPVDTIAKRFRYDAALVSALKDMEEDILEGMRAQELDDYLNGPFTVVVKESCDGMGDVSEKHGSGPAVPEKAVRFSFTVMKISIAHGSQNVKVFEEAKPNSELCCKPLCLMLADESDHETLTAILSPLIAEREAMKSSELMLEMGGILRTFKFIFRGTGYDEKLVREVEGLEASGSVYICTLCDATRLEASQNLVFHSITRSHAENLERYEVWRSNPYHETVEELRDRVKGVSAKPFIETVPSIDALHCDIGNAAEFYKIFQLEIGEVYKNPNASKEERKRWQATLDKHLRKKMNLKPIMRMNGNFARKLMTKETVEAVCELIPSQERHEALRELMDLYLKMKPVWRSSCPAKECAESLCQYSFNSQRFAELLSTKFKYRYEGKITNYFHKTLAHVPEIIERDGSIGAWASEGNESGNKLFRRFRKMNARQSKYYEMEDVLKHHWLYTSKYLQKFMNAHNALKDSGFTLNSQGGLGDSLDLEDSPEPQDSMEF
;
A
#
# COMPACT_ATOMS: atom_id res chain seq x y z
N MET A 1 17.26 -57.04 7.47
CA MET A 1 16.97 -58.04 8.54
C MET A 1 16.39 -57.29 9.74
N ALA A 2 15.58 -57.95 10.58
CA ALA A 2 14.98 -57.45 11.84
C ALA A 2 14.24 -56.08 11.77
N VAL A 3 12.90 -55.97 11.84
CA VAL A 3 11.94 -56.47 12.86
C VAL A 3 12.27 -55.90 14.24
N SER A 4 11.42 -55.24 15.03
CA SER A 4 10.09 -54.58 14.97
C SER A 4 9.68 -54.42 16.45
N LEU A 5 8.97 -53.34 16.84
CA LEU A 5 7.66 -53.41 17.56
C LEU A 5 7.23 -52.03 18.14
N PRO A 6 5.95 -51.64 18.02
CA PRO A 6 5.30 -50.52 18.73
C PRO A 6 4.21 -51.09 19.69
N PRO A 7 3.08 -50.41 20.03
CA PRO A 7 2.76 -48.99 20.27
C PRO A 7 2.16 -48.75 21.70
N THR A 8 1.80 -47.51 22.07
CA THR A 8 0.55 -47.22 22.84
C THR A 8 0.16 -45.72 22.93
N LEU A 9 -1.15 -45.45 22.77
CA LEU A 9 -2.04 -44.41 23.36
C LEU A 9 -1.47 -43.07 23.92
N GLY A 10 -2.08 -41.88 23.69
CA GLY A 10 -3.27 -41.55 22.88
C GLY A 10 -3.88 -40.16 23.14
N LEU A 11 -4.91 -39.80 22.35
CA LEU A 11 -5.91 -38.70 22.48
C LEU A 11 -5.46 -37.21 22.57
N SER A 12 -5.58 -36.53 21.41
CA SER A 12 -6.54 -35.44 21.16
C SER A 12 -6.72 -34.28 22.17
N SER A 13 -6.25 -33.09 21.77
CA SER A 13 -7.08 -31.86 21.80
C SER A 13 -6.73 -30.93 20.63
N ALA A 14 -7.63 -29.99 20.31
CA ALA A 14 -7.55 -29.08 19.16
C ALA A 14 -7.88 -27.62 19.62
N PRO A 15 -7.76 -26.60 18.77
CA PRO A 15 -6.99 -25.38 19.08
C PRO A 15 -7.78 -24.27 19.79
N ASP A 16 -7.02 -23.31 20.35
CA ASP A 16 -7.49 -21.96 20.66
C ASP A 16 -6.66 -20.91 19.90
N GLU A 17 -7.35 -20.04 19.15
CA GLU A 17 -6.77 -18.90 18.41
C GLU A 17 -6.99 -17.58 19.15
N ILE A 18 -5.97 -17.00 19.80
CA ILE A 18 -5.90 -15.55 20.02
C ILE A 18 -4.44 -15.06 19.96
N GLN A 19 -4.05 -14.38 18.87
CA GLN A 19 -3.25 -13.13 18.92
C GLN A 19 -3.05 -12.45 17.53
N HIS A 20 -3.07 -11.12 17.57
CA HIS A 20 -2.86 -10.05 16.57
C HIS A 20 -2.29 -10.37 15.16
N PRO A 21 -3.03 -10.08 14.06
CA PRO A 21 -2.62 -10.34 12.68
C PRO A 21 -1.89 -9.15 12.00
N HIS A 22 -0.74 -8.71 12.53
CA HIS A 22 0.03 -7.58 11.95
C HIS A 22 1.55 -7.79 11.76
N LEU A 23 2.03 -9.04 11.75
CA LEU A 23 3.44 -9.38 11.48
C LEU A 23 3.60 -10.55 10.49
N LYS A 24 3.27 -10.35 9.21
CA LYS A 24 3.56 -11.31 8.09
C LYS A 24 3.28 -10.73 6.69
N PHE A 25 4.08 -9.73 6.26
CA PHE A 25 4.07 -9.26 4.86
C PHE A 25 5.10 -9.98 3.97
N SER A 26 6.10 -10.65 4.55
CA SER A 26 7.15 -11.40 3.84
C SER A 26 6.62 -12.67 3.13
N GLU A 27 5.71 -13.41 3.76
CA GLU A 27 5.24 -14.72 3.27
C GLU A 27 4.37 -14.64 2.01
N TRP A 28 3.88 -13.45 1.63
CA TRP A 28 3.07 -13.27 0.42
C TRP A 28 3.91 -13.33 -0.87
N LYS A 29 5.25 -13.32 -0.76
CA LYS A 29 6.18 -13.42 -1.91
C LYS A 29 6.10 -14.76 -2.67
N PHE A 30 5.60 -15.84 -2.04
CA PHE A 30 5.72 -17.21 -2.57
C PHE A 30 4.44 -18.04 -2.74
N LYS A 31 3.24 -17.53 -2.42
CA LYS A 31 1.98 -18.33 -2.46
C LYS A 31 0.98 -17.99 -3.58
N LEU A 32 1.39 -17.29 -4.64
CA LEU A 32 0.53 -16.97 -5.79
C LEU A 32 1.05 -17.41 -7.18
N PHE A 33 2.20 -18.08 -7.25
CA PHE A 33 2.80 -18.51 -8.53
C PHE A 33 2.98 -20.03 -8.63
N ARG A 34 1.88 -20.73 -8.96
CA ARG A 34 1.92 -22.11 -9.48
C ARG A 34 0.88 -22.35 -10.57
N VAL A 35 0.85 -21.47 -11.57
CA VAL A 35 0.13 -21.74 -12.82
C VAL A 35 0.87 -22.87 -13.54
N ARG A 36 0.19 -24.00 -13.79
CA ARG A 36 0.73 -25.08 -14.62
C ARG A 36 0.92 -24.55 -16.03
N SER A 37 2.09 -24.83 -16.62
CA SER A 37 2.30 -24.67 -18.06
C SER A 37 1.31 -25.55 -18.81
N PHE A 38 0.48 -24.95 -19.67
CA PHE A 38 -0.28 -25.71 -20.66
C PHE A 38 0.66 -26.16 -21.77
N GLU A 39 0.72 -27.46 -22.00
CA GLU A 39 1.38 -28.05 -23.16
C GLU A 39 0.54 -27.78 -24.41
N LYS A 40 1.19 -27.42 -25.52
CA LYS A 40 0.52 -27.38 -26.82
C LYS A 40 0.46 -28.80 -27.39
N ALA A 41 -0.74 -29.33 -27.58
CA ALA A 41 -0.96 -30.40 -28.55
C ALA A 41 -0.78 -29.84 -29.98
N PRO A 42 -0.35 -30.64 -30.96
CA PRO A 42 -0.25 -30.22 -32.35
C PRO A 42 -1.60 -30.34 -33.07
N GLU A 43 -1.93 -29.35 -33.88
CA GLU A 43 -3.01 -29.44 -34.88
C GLU A 43 -2.39 -29.68 -36.26
N ASN A 44 -2.89 -30.69 -36.98
CA ASN A 44 -2.46 -31.04 -38.34
C ASN A 44 -3.56 -30.70 -39.34
N ALA A 45 -3.12 -30.28 -40.54
CA ALA A 45 -3.84 -30.31 -41.83
C ALA A 45 -5.28 -29.75 -41.90
N GLN A 46 -5.43 -28.65 -42.64
CA GLN A 46 -6.70 -28.33 -43.30
C GLN A 46 -6.87 -29.18 -44.57
N ALA A 47 -8.08 -29.68 -44.82
CA ALA A 47 -8.50 -30.19 -46.12
C ALA A 47 -10.03 -30.06 -46.30
N GLU A 48 -10.44 -29.01 -47.03
CA GLU A 48 -11.66 -28.85 -47.86
C GLU A 48 -13.11 -29.14 -47.35
N LYS A 49 -14.04 -28.29 -47.82
CA LYS A 49 -15.47 -28.56 -48.16
C LYS A 49 -16.49 -28.81 -47.01
N GLN A 50 -17.78 -28.46 -47.15
CA GLN A 50 -18.45 -27.37 -47.90
C GLN A 50 -19.88 -27.14 -47.32
N ASP A 51 -20.40 -25.91 -47.45
CA ASP A 51 -21.82 -25.50 -47.57
C ASP A 51 -22.97 -25.96 -46.61
N SER A 52 -23.52 -24.94 -45.92
CA SER A 52 -24.94 -24.49 -46.00
C SER A 52 -26.07 -25.00 -45.06
N SER A 53 -27.10 -24.13 -44.90
CA SER A 53 -28.45 -24.31 -44.29
C SER A 53 -28.51 -24.66 -42.79
N GLU A 54 -29.07 -23.83 -41.89
CA GLU A 54 -30.48 -23.35 -41.69
C GLU A 54 -31.36 -24.31 -40.85
N GLY A 55 -32.29 -23.77 -40.05
CA GLY A 55 -33.41 -24.53 -39.44
C GLY A 55 -33.52 -24.57 -37.91
N THR A 56 -34.15 -23.56 -37.31
CA THR A 56 -35.03 -23.69 -36.11
C THR A 56 -36.51 -23.67 -36.59
N PRO A 57 -37.56 -24.00 -35.80
CA PRO A 57 -37.70 -24.29 -34.35
C PRO A 57 -38.19 -25.76 -34.11
N SER A 58 -38.73 -26.28 -33.00
CA SER A 58 -39.63 -25.84 -31.90
C SER A 58 -39.69 -26.98 -30.85
N LEU A 59 -39.73 -26.75 -29.52
CA LEU A 59 -40.91 -26.51 -28.65
C LEU A 59 -41.86 -27.74 -28.49
N GLU A 60 -42.02 -28.27 -27.25
CA GLU A 60 -43.27 -28.77 -26.60
C GLU A 60 -43.04 -29.84 -25.49
N GLN A 61 -43.70 -29.62 -24.35
CA GLN A 61 -44.34 -30.54 -23.38
C GLN A 61 -43.60 -31.72 -22.66
N SER A 62 -43.88 -31.80 -21.34
CA SER A 62 -43.89 -33.01 -20.49
C SER A 62 -45.36 -33.33 -20.13
N PRO A 63 -45.75 -34.58 -19.83
CA PRO A 63 -45.67 -35.15 -18.46
C PRO A 63 -45.30 -36.67 -18.50
N ALA A 64 -45.23 -37.51 -17.45
CA ALA A 64 -46.06 -37.63 -16.25
C ALA A 64 -45.34 -38.35 -15.08
N ALA A 65 -46.10 -38.89 -14.12
CA ALA A 65 -45.62 -39.36 -12.81
C ALA A 65 -46.61 -40.33 -12.15
N LEU A 66 -46.14 -41.35 -11.41
CA LEU A 66 -46.87 -42.00 -10.30
C LEU A 66 -45.95 -42.96 -9.49
N ASP A 67 -46.05 -42.91 -8.15
CA ASP A 67 -46.25 -44.02 -7.16
C ASP A 67 -45.38 -45.31 -7.14
N LYS A 68 -45.18 -46.04 -6.02
CA LYS A 68 -45.60 -45.96 -4.59
C LYS A 68 -44.51 -46.71 -3.75
N ALA A 69 -43.99 -46.21 -2.62
CA ALA A 69 -44.52 -46.21 -1.24
C ALA A 69 -44.40 -47.56 -0.46
N GLY A 70 -43.83 -47.53 0.76
CA GLY A 70 -43.76 -48.67 1.69
C GLY A 70 -43.16 -48.34 3.08
N GLY A 71 -43.81 -48.81 4.16
CA GLY A 71 -43.38 -48.82 5.57
C GLY A 71 -44.03 -50.03 6.29
N PRO A 72 -44.25 -50.09 7.63
CA PRO A 72 -43.99 -49.11 8.70
C PRO A 72 -43.48 -49.73 10.06
N LYS A 73 -43.84 -49.07 11.19
CA LYS A 73 -43.62 -49.30 12.66
C LYS A 73 -44.26 -50.64 13.21
N PRO A 74 -44.20 -51.10 14.52
CA PRO A 74 -44.20 -50.30 15.79
C PRO A 74 -43.72 -50.85 17.20
N ALA A 75 -43.53 -49.90 18.14
CA ALA A 75 -43.96 -49.77 19.58
C ALA A 75 -43.83 -50.82 20.74
N LEU A 76 -43.55 -50.27 21.96
CA LEU A 76 -43.82 -50.72 23.37
C LEU A 76 -42.93 -51.86 23.97
N THR A 77 -42.74 -52.04 25.30
CA THR A 77 -43.61 -51.85 26.51
C THR A 77 -42.83 -51.43 27.80
N GLN A 78 -43.50 -51.19 28.96
CA GLN A 78 -42.92 -51.00 30.32
C GLN A 78 -43.06 -52.25 31.22
N PRO A 79 -42.33 -52.35 32.37
CA PRO A 79 -42.98 -52.27 33.70
C PRO A 79 -42.13 -51.62 34.83
N ALA A 80 -42.60 -51.67 36.10
CA ALA A 80 -41.93 -51.20 37.34
C ALA A 80 -41.83 -52.34 38.40
N LEU A 81 -40.89 -52.35 39.38
CA LEU A 81 -40.99 -51.67 40.70
C LEU A 81 -39.62 -51.61 41.50
N LYS A 82 -39.68 -51.30 42.81
CA LYS A 82 -38.62 -50.92 43.81
C LYS A 82 -38.15 -52.10 44.73
N PRO A 83 -37.26 -51.94 45.78
CA PRO A 83 -36.02 -51.12 46.00
C PRO A 83 -34.87 -51.73 46.89
N HIS A 84 -33.66 -51.11 46.87
CA HIS A 84 -32.67 -50.97 48.00
C HIS A 84 -31.97 -52.24 48.60
N PRO A 85 -30.97 -52.13 49.54
CA PRO A 85 -30.30 -50.96 50.19
C PRO A 85 -28.77 -50.79 49.89
N LYS A 86 -28.18 -49.57 49.89
CA LYS A 86 -27.37 -48.86 50.95
C LYS A 86 -26.04 -49.56 51.35
N PHE A 87 -24.96 -48.93 51.84
CA PHE A 87 -24.69 -47.60 52.46
C PHE A 87 -23.14 -47.29 52.36
N LEU A 88 -22.41 -46.34 53.00
CA LEU A 88 -22.62 -45.23 53.96
C LEU A 88 -21.43 -44.19 53.93
N LYS A 89 -21.63 -42.94 53.48
CA LYS A 89 -20.94 -41.71 54.00
C LYS A 89 -21.72 -40.44 53.57
N LYS A 90 -21.50 -39.28 54.21
CA LYS A 90 -22.56 -38.28 54.48
C LYS A 90 -22.49 -36.95 53.68
N PHE A 91 -23.65 -36.56 53.16
CA PHE A 91 -24.22 -35.24 52.83
C PHE A 91 -23.42 -33.93 53.02
N HIS A 92 -23.40 -33.08 51.98
CA HIS A 92 -24.02 -31.73 51.94
C HIS A 92 -23.76 -31.04 50.57
N ASP A 93 -24.81 -30.60 49.82
CA ASP A 93 -24.89 -29.35 48.97
C ASP A 93 -26.13 -29.28 48.00
N ASP A 94 -27.27 -29.90 48.31
CA ASP A 94 -28.45 -30.00 47.39
C ASP A 94 -29.12 -28.67 46.97
N GLY A 95 -28.71 -27.53 47.52
CA GLY A 95 -29.33 -26.23 47.21
C GLY A 95 -29.06 -25.73 45.78
N LYS A 96 -27.83 -25.94 45.28
CA LYS A 96 -27.34 -25.22 44.08
C LYS A 96 -27.95 -25.69 42.76
N ALA A 97 -28.39 -26.94 42.66
CA ALA A 97 -29.01 -27.47 41.45
C ALA A 97 -30.41 -26.87 41.20
N ARG A 98 -31.21 -26.73 42.27
CA ARG A 98 -32.59 -26.23 42.20
C ARG A 98 -32.66 -24.75 41.78
N ASP A 99 -31.80 -23.91 42.33
CA ASP A 99 -31.79 -22.47 42.00
C ASP A 99 -31.33 -22.22 40.55
N LYS A 100 -30.38 -23.01 40.02
CA LYS A 100 -30.02 -22.96 38.59
C LYS A 100 -31.20 -23.30 37.66
N ALA A 101 -32.01 -24.30 38.02
CA ALA A 101 -33.21 -24.65 37.25
C ALA A 101 -34.28 -23.55 37.28
N ILE A 102 -34.44 -22.87 38.43
CA ILE A 102 -35.35 -21.72 38.57
C ILE A 102 -34.85 -20.52 37.75
N HIS A 103 -33.55 -20.25 37.76
CA HIS A 103 -32.94 -19.20 36.92
C HIS A 103 -33.22 -19.45 35.43
N GLN A 104 -32.98 -20.67 34.95
CA GLN A 104 -33.21 -21.03 33.54
C GLN A 104 -34.70 -20.93 33.15
N ALA A 105 -35.62 -21.26 34.06
CA ALA A 105 -37.05 -21.05 33.86
C ALA A 105 -37.42 -19.56 33.74
N ASN A 106 -36.77 -18.68 34.52
CA ASN A 106 -36.97 -17.23 34.44
C ASN A 106 -36.38 -16.63 33.15
N LEU A 107 -35.22 -17.10 32.67
CA LEU A 107 -34.64 -16.65 31.39
C LEU A 107 -35.60 -16.88 30.21
N ARG A 108 -36.31 -18.02 30.17
CA ARG A 108 -37.36 -18.35 29.17
C ARG A 108 -38.60 -17.44 29.22
N HIS A 109 -38.58 -16.38 30.03
CA HIS A 109 -39.65 -15.38 30.13
C HIS A 109 -39.16 -13.96 29.82
N LEU A 110 -37.92 -13.78 29.35
CA LEU A 110 -37.30 -12.49 29.01
C LEU A 110 -36.86 -12.47 27.54
N CYS A 111 -36.83 -11.30 26.92
CA CYS A 111 -36.36 -11.13 25.53
C CYS A 111 -34.83 -11.00 25.47
N ARG A 112 -34.15 -11.85 24.68
CA ARG A 112 -32.68 -11.81 24.50
C ARG A 112 -32.11 -10.45 24.10
N ILE A 113 -32.87 -9.71 23.27
CA ILE A 113 -32.44 -8.47 22.62
C ILE A 113 -32.65 -7.24 23.52
N CYS A 114 -33.76 -7.19 24.28
CA CYS A 114 -34.16 -5.97 25.02
C CYS A 114 -34.52 -6.18 26.51
N GLY A 115 -34.36 -7.40 27.05
CA GLY A 115 -34.59 -7.73 28.46
C GLY A 115 -36.05 -7.77 28.93
N ASN A 116 -36.98 -7.13 28.20
CA ASN A 116 -38.40 -7.06 28.58
C ASN A 116 -39.06 -8.45 28.71
N SER A 117 -40.02 -8.59 29.62
CA SER A 117 -40.71 -9.86 29.83
C SER A 117 -41.65 -10.22 28.69
N LEU A 118 -41.51 -11.44 28.18
CA LEU A 118 -42.33 -12.04 27.13
C LEU A 118 -43.78 -12.33 27.56
N LYS A 119 -44.12 -12.16 28.84
CA LYS A 119 -45.50 -12.31 29.38
C LYS A 119 -46.32 -11.01 29.35
N ALA A 120 -45.74 -9.88 28.97
CA ALA A 120 -46.38 -8.56 28.99
C ALA A 120 -46.74 -8.02 27.58
N ASP A 121 -46.43 -8.75 26.51
CA ASP A 121 -46.64 -8.31 25.13
C ASP A 121 -48.01 -8.80 24.61
N GLN A 122 -48.93 -7.87 24.34
CA GLN A 122 -50.34 -8.18 24.00
C GLN A 122 -50.50 -9.18 22.85
N HIS A 123 -49.51 -9.25 21.95
CA HIS A 123 -49.54 -10.06 20.73
C HIS A 123 -49.17 -11.53 20.93
N HIS A 124 -48.67 -11.94 22.11
CA HIS A 124 -48.28 -13.32 22.48
C HIS A 124 -47.26 -14.05 21.56
N ARG A 125 -46.77 -13.41 20.48
CA ARG A 125 -45.81 -13.99 19.54
C ARG A 125 -44.37 -13.85 20.02
N LYS A 126 -43.63 -14.95 19.89
CA LYS A 126 -42.21 -15.06 20.19
C LYS A 126 -41.46 -15.63 18.98
N TYR A 127 -40.17 -15.35 18.90
CA TYR A 127 -39.30 -15.81 17.81
C TYR A 127 -38.03 -16.43 18.41
N PRO A 128 -37.55 -17.57 17.89
CA PRO A 128 -36.32 -18.20 18.38
C PRO A 128 -35.10 -17.40 17.95
N VAL A 129 -34.10 -17.27 18.84
CA VAL A 129 -32.84 -16.57 18.55
C VAL A 129 -31.98 -17.33 17.53
N HIS A 130 -32.10 -18.66 17.48
CA HIS A 130 -31.36 -19.56 16.60
C HIS A 130 -32.28 -20.25 15.58
N GLY A 131 -31.70 -20.73 14.48
CA GLY A 131 -32.39 -21.46 13.42
C GLY A 131 -32.71 -20.61 12.17
N PRO A 132 -33.40 -21.20 11.17
CA PRO A 132 -33.76 -20.52 9.93
C PRO A 132 -34.85 -19.47 10.15
N VAL A 133 -34.85 -18.44 9.31
CA VAL A 133 -35.88 -17.39 9.33
C VAL A 133 -37.25 -17.89 8.88
N ASP A 134 -38.32 -17.31 9.42
CA ASP A 134 -39.69 -17.68 9.05
C ASP A 134 -40.00 -17.37 7.57
N GLY A 135 -40.91 -18.13 6.97
CA GLY A 135 -41.19 -18.05 5.52
C GLY A 135 -41.59 -16.66 5.02
N LYS A 136 -42.25 -15.82 5.84
CA LYS A 136 -42.64 -14.45 5.43
C LYS A 136 -41.42 -13.53 5.39
N THR A 137 -40.55 -13.63 6.40
CA THR A 137 -39.25 -12.93 6.42
C THR A 137 -38.32 -13.44 5.31
N GLN A 138 -38.33 -14.75 5.01
CA GLN A 138 -37.50 -15.34 3.96
C GLN A 138 -37.84 -14.84 2.56
N VAL A 139 -39.13 -14.65 2.25
CA VAL A 139 -39.59 -14.09 0.96
C VAL A 139 -39.18 -12.63 0.78
N LEU A 140 -39.18 -11.83 1.86
CA LEU A 140 -38.69 -10.45 1.82
C LEU A 140 -37.18 -10.37 1.54
N LEU A 141 -36.39 -11.26 2.15
CA LEU A 141 -34.94 -11.32 1.94
C LEU A 141 -34.58 -11.72 0.51
N ARG A 142 -35.25 -12.71 -0.09
CA ARG A 142 -35.01 -13.14 -1.48
C ARG A 142 -35.10 -12.01 -2.52
N LYS A 143 -35.84 -10.93 -2.24
CA LYS A 143 -35.95 -9.76 -3.13
C LYS A 143 -34.81 -8.73 -2.99
N LYS A 144 -33.94 -8.80 -1.99
CA LYS A 144 -32.85 -7.80 -1.79
C LYS A 144 -31.48 -8.37 -1.39
N GLU A 145 -31.38 -9.52 -0.70
CA GLU A 145 -30.09 -10.10 -0.30
C GLU A 145 -30.07 -11.64 -0.43
N LYS A 146 -29.12 -12.17 -1.21
CA LYS A 146 -28.99 -13.63 -1.49
C LYS A 146 -28.16 -14.41 -0.45
N ARG A 147 -27.88 -13.88 0.75
CA ARG A 147 -26.93 -14.48 1.71
C ARG A 147 -27.37 -14.61 3.18
N ALA A 148 -28.48 -14.00 3.62
CA ALA A 148 -28.97 -14.15 4.99
C ALA A 148 -30.12 -15.16 5.05
N THR A 149 -29.94 -16.26 5.78
CA THR A 149 -30.92 -17.35 5.89
C THR A 149 -31.27 -17.75 7.33
N SER A 150 -30.53 -17.25 8.33
CA SER A 150 -30.69 -17.59 9.76
C SER A 150 -31.04 -16.37 10.63
N TRP A 151 -31.67 -16.60 11.78
CA TRP A 151 -31.94 -15.56 12.77
C TRP A 151 -30.66 -14.90 13.33
N PRO A 152 -29.60 -15.64 13.71
CA PRO A 152 -28.35 -15.05 14.20
C PRO A 152 -27.73 -14.02 13.25
N ASP A 153 -27.71 -14.30 11.94
CA ASP A 153 -27.14 -13.37 10.95
C ASP A 153 -27.92 -12.05 10.87
N LEU A 154 -29.25 -12.09 11.02
CA LEU A 154 -30.08 -10.89 11.05
C LEU A 154 -29.94 -10.12 12.37
N ILE A 155 -29.90 -10.82 13.51
CA ILE A 155 -29.77 -10.20 14.83
C ILE A 155 -28.43 -9.46 14.94
N ALA A 156 -27.33 -10.11 14.54
CA ALA A 156 -26.01 -9.49 14.47
C ALA A 156 -25.98 -8.27 13.51
N LYS A 157 -26.64 -8.38 12.35
CA LYS A 157 -26.66 -7.30 11.35
C LYS A 157 -27.52 -6.08 11.73
N VAL A 158 -28.64 -6.30 12.42
CA VAL A 158 -29.61 -5.23 12.77
C VAL A 158 -29.36 -4.63 14.15
N PHE A 159 -29.01 -5.45 15.15
CA PHE A 159 -28.84 -5.03 16.54
C PHE A 159 -27.38 -5.02 17.01
N ARG A 160 -26.43 -5.57 16.23
CA ARG A 160 -25.01 -5.74 16.62
C ARG A 160 -24.80 -6.58 17.88
N ILE A 161 -25.74 -7.48 18.17
CA ILE A 161 -25.62 -8.51 19.19
C ILE A 161 -25.22 -9.79 18.45
N ASP A 162 -24.02 -10.32 18.70
CA ASP A 162 -23.76 -11.72 18.34
C ASP A 162 -24.49 -12.62 19.34
N VAL A 163 -25.08 -13.68 18.82
CA VAL A 163 -25.83 -14.70 19.54
C VAL A 163 -25.33 -16.11 19.20
N LYS A 164 -24.35 -16.26 18.30
CA LYS A 164 -23.87 -17.58 17.86
C LYS A 164 -23.16 -18.39 18.96
N ALA A 165 -22.70 -17.70 20.01
CA ALA A 165 -22.12 -18.28 21.21
C ALA A 165 -23.04 -18.21 22.46
N ASP A 166 -24.34 -17.93 22.28
CA ASP A 166 -25.30 -17.93 23.39
C ASP A 166 -25.42 -19.32 24.04
N VAL A 167 -25.47 -19.32 25.38
CA VAL A 167 -25.64 -20.54 26.18
C VAL A 167 -26.95 -20.47 26.98
N ASP A 168 -27.81 -21.48 26.79
CA ASP A 168 -29.15 -21.67 27.37
C ASP A 168 -29.27 -21.53 28.89
N SER A 169 -28.18 -21.56 29.64
CA SER A 169 -28.12 -21.41 31.11
C SER A 169 -27.81 -19.99 31.58
N ILE A 170 -27.52 -19.08 30.65
CA ILE A 170 -27.13 -17.68 30.86
C ILE A 170 -28.03 -16.74 30.04
N HIS A 171 -28.35 -17.12 28.80
CA HIS A 171 -29.02 -16.29 27.81
C HIS A 171 -30.47 -16.76 27.56
N PRO A 172 -31.44 -15.84 27.35
CA PRO A 172 -32.76 -16.20 26.84
C PRO A 172 -32.68 -16.70 25.39
N THR A 173 -33.41 -17.77 25.08
CA THR A 173 -33.44 -18.40 23.74
C THR A 173 -34.47 -17.80 22.78
N GLU A 174 -35.27 -16.83 23.25
CA GLU A 174 -36.38 -16.22 22.52
C GLU A 174 -36.30 -14.67 22.51
N PHE A 175 -36.87 -14.03 21.48
CA PHE A 175 -37.07 -12.59 21.42
C PHE A 175 -38.51 -12.19 21.08
N CYS A 176 -38.90 -10.97 21.46
CA CYS A 176 -40.28 -10.50 21.38
C CYS A 176 -40.70 -10.00 19.99
N HIS A 177 -42.01 -10.03 19.73
CA HIS A 177 -42.63 -9.53 18.49
C HIS A 177 -42.28 -8.06 18.19
N ASN A 178 -42.06 -7.22 19.21
CA ASN A 178 -41.66 -5.84 19.00
C ASN A 178 -40.22 -5.69 18.45
N CYS A 179 -39.28 -6.55 18.86
CA CYS A 179 -37.94 -6.60 18.26
C CYS A 179 -37.98 -7.19 16.84
N TRP A 180 -38.81 -8.22 16.60
CA TRP A 180 -39.06 -8.75 15.26
C TRP A 180 -39.66 -7.69 14.32
N SER A 181 -40.66 -6.93 14.79
CA SER A 181 -41.32 -5.86 14.03
C SER A 181 -40.34 -4.73 13.66
N PHE A 182 -39.45 -4.33 14.56
CA PHE A 182 -38.37 -3.39 14.26
C PHE A 182 -37.43 -3.93 13.16
N MET A 183 -37.02 -5.21 13.27
CA MET A 183 -36.17 -5.89 12.29
C MET A 183 -36.85 -5.98 10.91
N HIS A 184 -38.12 -6.38 10.86
CA HIS A 184 -38.91 -6.50 9.64
C HIS A 184 -39.16 -5.13 8.97
N ARG A 185 -39.43 -4.09 9.77
CA ARG A 185 -39.60 -2.70 9.27
C ARG A 185 -38.29 -2.12 8.73
N LYS A 186 -37.12 -2.45 9.29
CA LYS A 186 -35.80 -2.02 8.77
C LYS A 186 -35.51 -2.44 7.33
N PHE A 187 -36.08 -3.55 6.85
CA PHE A 187 -35.91 -4.02 5.47
C PHE A 187 -37.08 -3.66 4.53
N SER A 188 -38.22 -3.24 5.10
CA SER A 188 -39.40 -2.77 4.37
C SER A 188 -39.20 -1.30 3.97
N SER A 189 -39.39 -0.95 2.70
CA SER A 189 -39.08 0.40 2.18
C SER A 189 -40.18 1.45 2.41
N ALA A 190 -40.60 1.62 3.66
CA ALA A 190 -41.54 2.66 4.10
C ALA A 190 -40.87 3.59 5.13
N PRO A 191 -40.87 4.93 4.93
CA PRO A 191 -40.22 5.86 5.85
C PRO A 191 -41.06 6.11 7.11
N CYS A 192 -40.48 5.89 8.29
CA CYS A 192 -41.07 6.25 9.58
C CYS A 192 -39.97 6.36 10.65
N GLU A 193 -40.04 7.37 11.54
CA GLU A 193 -39.16 7.44 12.70
C GLU A 193 -39.62 6.42 13.76
N VAL A 194 -38.84 5.36 13.97
CA VAL A 194 -39.12 4.33 14.97
C VAL A 194 -38.14 4.44 16.13
N TYR A 195 -38.69 4.63 17.33
CA TYR A 195 -37.93 4.65 18.58
C TYR A 195 -37.17 3.34 18.81
N SER A 196 -35.87 3.43 19.05
CA SER A 196 -35.02 2.25 19.30
C SER A 196 -35.32 1.65 20.68
N PRO A 197 -35.54 0.33 20.82
CA PRO A 197 -35.81 -0.32 22.11
C PRO A 197 -34.54 -0.45 22.96
N ARG A 198 -34.06 0.69 23.48
CA ARG A 198 -32.74 0.95 24.11
C ARG A 198 -31.55 0.86 23.13
N ASN A 199 -30.51 1.65 23.43
CA ASN A 199 -29.26 1.73 22.66
C ASN A 199 -28.06 1.13 23.42
N ALA A 200 -28.30 0.44 24.54
CA ALA A 200 -27.29 -0.31 25.28
C ALA A 200 -27.50 -1.82 25.01
N VAL A 201 -26.40 -2.55 24.84
CA VAL A 201 -26.45 -4.02 24.71
C VAL A 201 -26.93 -4.60 26.04
N MET A 202 -27.82 -5.59 25.97
CA MET A 202 -28.29 -6.32 27.17
C MET A 202 -27.24 -7.38 27.54
N GLU A 203 -26.49 -7.14 28.60
CA GLU A 203 -25.48 -8.06 29.14
C GLU A 203 -26.11 -9.12 30.04
N TRP A 204 -25.83 -10.39 29.75
CA TRP A 204 -26.37 -11.54 30.48
C TRP A 204 -25.25 -12.25 31.25
N HIS A 205 -25.51 -12.55 32.52
CA HIS A 205 -24.51 -13.02 33.47
C HIS A 205 -24.91 -14.38 34.07
N PRO A 206 -23.96 -15.31 34.34
CA PRO A 206 -24.27 -16.59 34.96
C PRO A 206 -24.93 -16.45 36.34
N HIS A 207 -25.71 -17.46 36.74
CA HIS A 207 -26.42 -17.46 38.01
C HIS A 207 -25.49 -17.44 39.25
N THR A 208 -25.38 -16.27 39.88
CA THR A 208 -24.76 -16.04 41.18
C THR A 208 -25.80 -16.07 42.33
N PRO A 209 -25.39 -16.18 43.61
CA PRO A 209 -26.31 -16.15 44.75
C PRO A 209 -27.12 -14.85 44.91
N SER A 210 -26.69 -13.76 44.28
CA SER A 210 -27.32 -12.43 44.28
C SER A 210 -27.84 -12.04 42.89
N CYS A 211 -28.34 -13.02 42.12
CA CYS A 211 -28.80 -12.81 40.75
C CYS A 211 -30.15 -12.05 40.71
N ASP A 212 -30.17 -10.83 40.16
CA ASP A 212 -31.38 -10.00 40.04
C ASP A 212 -32.56 -10.70 39.35
N ILE A 213 -32.28 -11.56 38.36
CA ILE A 213 -33.27 -12.35 37.61
C ILE A 213 -34.00 -13.37 38.52
N CYS A 214 -33.36 -13.79 39.61
CA CYS A 214 -33.94 -14.68 40.62
C CYS A 214 -34.56 -13.89 41.79
N ASP A 215 -33.93 -12.80 42.24
CA ASP A 215 -34.45 -11.97 43.33
C ASP A 215 -35.69 -11.16 42.96
N ALA A 216 -35.89 -10.86 41.67
CA ALA A 216 -37.17 -10.34 41.18
C ALA A 216 -38.33 -11.33 41.38
N ALA A 217 -38.08 -12.64 41.25
CA ALA A 217 -39.08 -13.68 41.44
C ALA A 217 -39.34 -14.00 42.93
N ARG A 218 -38.29 -13.96 43.78
CA ARG A 218 -38.39 -14.32 45.19
C ARG A 218 -39.28 -13.38 46.02
N ARG A 219 -39.46 -12.11 45.62
CA ARG A 219 -40.28 -11.12 46.34
C ARG A 219 -41.80 -11.36 46.28
N GLY A 220 -42.28 -12.31 45.47
CA GLY A 220 -43.71 -12.52 45.23
C GLY A 220 -44.51 -13.26 46.32
N LEU A 221 -43.87 -13.85 47.35
CA LEU A 221 -44.53 -14.84 48.22
C LEU A 221 -44.18 -14.74 49.72
N LYS A 222 -44.95 -13.95 50.49
CA LYS A 222 -45.85 -14.41 51.59
C LYS A 222 -46.31 -13.30 52.56
N ARG A 223 -47.39 -13.62 53.28
CA ARG A 223 -48.15 -12.79 54.24
C ARG A 223 -47.46 -12.69 55.61
N LYS A 224 -48.02 -11.86 56.51
CA LYS A 224 -47.85 -11.90 57.99
C LYS A 224 -47.84 -13.37 58.51
N SER A 225 -47.20 -13.75 59.62
CA SER A 225 -47.01 -13.04 60.91
C SER A 225 -45.87 -13.65 61.80
N GLN A 226 -45.48 -12.92 62.86
CA GLN A 226 -44.88 -13.47 64.11
C GLN A 226 -45.89 -14.38 64.87
N PRO A 227 -45.59 -15.11 65.98
CA PRO A 227 -44.56 -14.89 67.04
C PRO A 227 -43.60 -16.12 67.13
N PRO A 228 -42.85 -16.47 68.23
CA PRO A 228 -42.78 -15.95 69.60
C PRO A 228 -41.37 -15.52 70.10
N ASN A 229 -40.98 -15.94 71.31
CA ASN A 229 -40.02 -15.29 72.23
C ASN A 229 -39.50 -16.28 73.30
N SER A 230 -38.29 -16.03 73.80
CA SER A 230 -37.71 -16.54 75.07
C SER A 230 -36.37 -15.82 75.32
N GLN A 231 -35.77 -15.72 76.51
CA GLN A 231 -36.18 -15.70 77.94
C GLN A 231 -34.93 -15.12 78.69
N LEU A 232 -34.95 -14.44 79.85
CA LEU A 232 -35.92 -14.08 80.90
C LEU A 232 -35.84 -12.51 81.10
N SER A 233 -36.18 -11.80 82.20
CA SER A 233 -36.64 -12.14 83.56
C SER A 233 -37.54 -11.05 84.19
N LYS A 234 -38.10 -11.36 85.37
CA LYS A 234 -38.57 -10.51 86.48
C LYS A 234 -39.06 -9.06 86.20
N SER A 235 -40.37 -8.97 86.00
CA SER A 235 -41.32 -8.26 86.89
C SER A 235 -41.19 -6.75 87.17
N LEU A 236 -42.02 -5.95 86.48
CA LEU A 236 -42.94 -4.97 87.11
C LEU A 236 -44.14 -4.75 86.15
N ARG A 237 -45.38 -4.70 86.66
CA ARG A 237 -46.59 -4.94 85.84
C ARG A 237 -47.55 -3.75 85.75
N THR A 238 -47.85 -3.35 84.51
CA THR A 238 -49.14 -2.79 84.05
C THR A 238 -49.78 -1.60 84.80
N VAL A 239 -49.31 -0.38 84.49
CA VAL A 239 -50.17 0.84 84.43
C VAL A 239 -49.82 1.74 83.24
N MET A 240 -48.52 2.00 82.99
CA MET A 240 -48.10 3.16 82.18
C MET A 240 -48.28 3.10 80.65
N ASP A 241 -48.55 1.94 80.03
CA ASP A 241 -48.49 1.83 78.56
C ASP A 241 -49.63 2.54 77.79
N ARG A 242 -50.80 2.75 78.41
CA ARG A 242 -51.89 3.54 77.80
C ARG A 242 -51.45 4.98 77.50
N ALA A 243 -50.50 5.54 78.25
CA ALA A 243 -49.96 6.88 78.01
C ALA A 243 -49.01 6.95 76.79
N ARG A 244 -48.34 5.85 76.40
CA ARG A 244 -47.37 5.84 75.29
C ARG A 244 -48.02 5.70 73.92
N GLN A 245 -49.09 4.92 73.78
CA GLN A 245 -49.78 4.78 72.49
C GLN A 245 -50.46 6.08 72.04
N ALA A 246 -51.11 6.82 72.95
CA ALA A 246 -51.73 8.12 72.64
C ALA A 246 -50.72 9.15 72.08
N ARG A 247 -49.52 9.22 72.66
CA ARG A 247 -48.43 10.12 72.19
C ARG A 247 -47.91 9.74 70.81
N ARG A 248 -47.85 8.44 70.46
CA ARG A 248 -47.45 7.96 69.12
C ARG A 248 -48.50 8.25 68.05
N CYS A 249 -49.79 8.26 68.40
CA CYS A 249 -50.85 8.65 67.47
C CYS A 249 -50.78 10.15 67.16
N LYS A 250 -50.76 11.02 68.19
CA LYS A 250 -50.66 12.48 68.02
C LYS A 250 -49.45 12.89 67.17
N ARG A 251 -48.25 12.31 67.38
CA ARG A 251 -47.07 12.61 66.54
C ARG A 251 -47.30 12.33 65.05
N ARG A 252 -47.92 11.20 64.67
CA ARG A 252 -48.17 10.90 63.24
C ARG A 252 -49.16 11.86 62.58
N THR A 253 -50.10 12.45 63.32
CA THR A 253 -50.97 13.52 62.81
C THR A 253 -50.18 14.82 62.69
N GLN A 254 -49.38 15.16 63.71
CA GLN A 254 -48.51 16.34 63.72
C GLN A 254 -47.52 16.33 62.54
N ASP A 255 -46.86 15.20 62.27
CA ASP A 255 -45.89 15.03 61.17
C ASP A 255 -46.55 15.18 59.78
N ARG A 256 -47.83 14.81 59.64
CA ARG A 256 -48.59 15.04 58.39
C ARG A 256 -48.99 16.49 58.22
N ILE A 257 -49.32 17.19 59.32
CA ILE A 257 -49.65 18.62 59.29
C ILE A 257 -48.39 19.45 58.99
N SER A 258 -47.30 19.22 59.73
CA SER A 258 -46.03 19.92 59.51
C SER A 258 -45.43 19.65 58.13
N SER A 259 -45.53 18.43 57.60
CA SER A 259 -45.14 18.11 56.22
C SER A 259 -45.98 18.88 55.19
N LYS A 260 -47.27 19.10 55.44
CA LYS A 260 -48.16 19.86 54.53
C LYS A 260 -47.88 21.36 54.59
N GLU A 261 -47.62 21.91 55.78
CA GLU A 261 -47.16 23.30 55.94
C GLU A 261 -45.77 23.51 55.33
N LEU A 262 -44.86 22.56 55.48
CA LEU A 262 -43.54 22.59 54.85
C LEU A 262 -43.65 22.60 53.32
N MET A 263 -44.53 21.79 52.74
CA MET A 263 -44.80 21.84 51.29
C MET A 263 -45.37 23.18 50.83
N LYS A 264 -46.28 23.81 51.60
CA LYS A 264 -46.75 25.18 51.32
C LYS A 264 -45.62 26.21 51.40
N LYS A 265 -44.73 26.12 52.40
CA LYS A 265 -43.55 26.99 52.56
C LYS A 265 -42.51 26.79 51.43
N ILE A 266 -42.30 25.56 50.95
CA ILE A 266 -41.43 25.25 49.79
C ILE A 266 -42.04 25.79 48.49
N ALA A 267 -43.37 25.70 48.32
CA ALA A 267 -44.05 26.19 47.13
C ALA A 267 -44.04 27.73 47.04
N ASN A 268 -44.27 28.42 48.17
CA ASN A 268 -44.28 29.88 48.32
C ASN A 268 -44.91 30.64 47.13
N CYS A 269 -46.19 30.38 46.87
CA CYS A 269 -46.95 30.83 45.70
C CYS A 269 -48.24 31.61 46.05
N SER A 270 -48.33 32.11 47.29
CA SER A 270 -49.44 32.96 47.77
C SER A 270 -49.53 34.33 47.08
N LYS A 271 -48.48 34.75 46.37
CA LYS A 271 -48.48 35.92 45.48
C LYS A 271 -48.42 35.55 43.99
N ILE A 272 -48.74 34.31 43.62
CA ILE A 272 -48.55 33.78 42.26
C ILE A 272 -49.78 33.01 41.74
N HIS A 273 -50.51 32.28 42.59
CA HIS A 273 -51.70 31.51 42.20
C HIS A 273 -52.95 32.00 42.95
N LEU A 274 -54.09 32.05 42.26
CA LEU A 274 -55.36 32.54 42.80
C LEU A 274 -55.95 31.61 43.87
N SER A 275 -56.43 32.20 44.96
CA SER A 275 -57.14 31.46 46.02
C SER A 275 -58.46 30.90 45.50
N THR A 276 -58.82 29.69 45.94
CA THR A 276 -60.14 29.09 45.66
C THR A 276 -61.31 29.87 46.27
N ARG A 277 -61.04 30.81 47.19
CA ARG A 277 -62.03 31.78 47.71
C ARG A 277 -62.43 32.87 46.71
N LEU A 278 -61.74 32.97 45.57
CA LEU A 278 -62.05 33.94 44.52
C LEU A 278 -62.97 33.35 43.43
N LEU A 279 -63.45 32.11 43.58
CA LEU A 279 -64.47 31.56 42.66
C LEU A 279 -65.78 32.32 42.87
N ALA A 280 -66.42 32.73 41.78
CA ALA A 280 -67.68 33.49 41.83
C ALA A 280 -68.88 32.67 42.31
N VAL A 281 -68.84 31.34 42.09
CA VAL A 281 -69.91 30.38 42.36
C VAL A 281 -69.46 29.38 43.42
N ASP A 282 -70.33 29.10 44.40
CA ASP A 282 -70.11 28.07 45.42
C ASP A 282 -70.21 26.65 44.85
N PHE A 283 -69.09 26.15 44.34
CA PHE A 283 -68.99 24.77 43.86
C PHE A 283 -68.89 23.76 45.03
N PRO A 284 -69.43 22.52 44.88
CA PRO A 284 -69.27 21.47 45.88
C PRO A 284 -67.81 21.20 46.25
N ALA A 285 -67.52 20.97 47.53
CA ALA A 285 -66.16 20.84 48.06
C ALA A 285 -65.29 19.77 47.34
N HIS A 286 -65.92 18.72 46.79
CA HIS A 286 -65.24 17.71 45.98
C HIS A 286 -64.76 18.24 44.61
N PHE A 287 -65.49 19.17 44.00
CA PHE A 287 -65.13 19.85 42.75
C PHE A 287 -64.05 20.91 43.00
N VAL A 288 -64.21 21.77 44.02
CA VAL A 288 -63.16 22.75 44.42
C VAL A 288 -61.83 22.03 44.71
N LYS A 289 -61.88 20.81 45.24
CA LYS A 289 -60.70 19.98 45.48
C LYS A 289 -60.05 19.42 44.20
N SER A 290 -60.79 19.17 43.12
CA SER A 290 -60.21 18.64 41.87
C SER A 290 -59.58 19.73 40.99
N ILE A 291 -60.11 20.96 41.04
CA ILE A 291 -59.53 22.15 40.38
C ILE A 291 -58.41 22.83 41.17
N SER A 292 -58.10 22.35 42.38
CA SER A 292 -57.04 22.91 43.23
C SER A 292 -55.76 22.07 43.25
N CYS A 293 -54.62 22.75 43.33
CA CYS A 293 -53.32 22.10 43.40
C CYS A 293 -53.12 21.42 44.76
N GLN A 294 -52.85 20.11 44.78
CA GLN A 294 -52.71 19.35 46.03
C GLN A 294 -51.45 19.70 46.88
N ILE A 295 -50.63 20.67 46.45
CA ILE A 295 -49.50 21.25 47.21
C ILE A 295 -49.87 22.59 47.87
N CYS A 296 -50.49 23.51 47.11
CA CYS A 296 -50.76 24.88 47.58
C CYS A 296 -52.23 25.18 47.89
N GLU A 297 -53.16 24.35 47.44
CA GLU A 297 -54.63 24.46 47.60
C GLU A 297 -55.27 25.67 46.90
N HIS A 298 -54.49 26.38 46.08
CA HIS A 298 -54.94 27.42 45.15
C HIS A 298 -55.47 26.80 43.85
N ILE A 299 -56.18 27.60 43.05
CA ILE A 299 -56.63 27.23 41.70
C ILE A 299 -55.41 26.85 40.85
N LEU A 300 -55.56 25.81 40.04
CA LEU A 300 -54.47 25.25 39.22
C LEU A 300 -53.96 26.22 38.15
N ALA A 301 -52.79 26.83 38.39
CA ALA A 301 -52.04 27.61 37.40
C ALA A 301 -50.98 26.74 36.70
N ASP A 302 -51.00 26.71 35.37
CA ASP A 302 -50.22 25.78 34.53
C ASP A 302 -50.26 24.32 35.06
N PRO A 303 -51.46 23.67 35.01
CA PRO A 303 -51.64 22.35 35.58
C PRO A 303 -50.81 21.29 34.84
N VAL A 304 -50.19 20.42 35.63
CA VAL A 304 -49.54 19.18 35.17
C VAL A 304 -50.09 17.99 35.91
N GLU A 305 -50.26 16.91 35.15
CA GLU A 305 -50.71 15.61 35.62
C GLU A 305 -49.50 14.69 35.76
N THR A 306 -49.39 14.03 36.91
CA THR A 306 -48.36 13.00 37.15
C THR A 306 -48.84 11.64 36.65
N ASN A 307 -47.91 10.70 36.36
CA ASN A 307 -48.23 9.31 36.03
C ASN A 307 -49.22 8.61 37.00
N CYS A 308 -49.24 9.03 38.27
CA CYS A 308 -50.19 8.54 39.28
C CYS A 308 -51.48 9.38 39.39
N LYS A 309 -51.85 10.11 38.34
CA LYS A 309 -53.11 10.86 38.14
C LYS A 309 -53.42 11.93 39.20
N HIS A 310 -52.38 12.50 39.81
CA HIS A 310 -52.49 13.68 40.67
C HIS A 310 -52.07 14.94 39.91
N VAL A 311 -52.87 16.01 40.04
CA VAL A 311 -52.68 17.28 39.32
C VAL A 311 -52.11 18.37 40.24
N PHE A 312 -51.15 19.14 39.73
CA PHE A 312 -50.45 20.20 40.45
C PHE A 312 -50.14 21.39 39.53
N CYS A 313 -49.93 22.60 40.07
CA CYS A 313 -49.28 23.67 39.31
C CYS A 313 -47.84 23.27 38.98
N ARG A 314 -47.36 23.45 37.73
CA ARG A 314 -46.00 23.05 37.31
C ARG A 314 -44.90 23.60 38.22
N ILE A 315 -45.02 24.87 38.64
CA ILE A 315 -44.07 25.52 39.56
C ILE A 315 -44.05 24.82 40.93
N CYS A 316 -45.21 24.45 41.49
CA CYS A 316 -45.30 23.80 42.80
C CYS A 316 -44.67 22.42 42.79
N ILE A 317 -44.98 21.57 41.80
CA ILE A 317 -44.44 20.21 41.76
C ILE A 317 -42.94 20.22 41.50
N LEU A 318 -42.42 21.08 40.61
CA LEU A 318 -40.98 21.18 40.36
C LEU A 318 -40.20 21.69 41.58
N ARG A 319 -40.75 22.64 42.36
CA ARG A 319 -40.16 23.05 43.64
C ARG A 319 -40.16 21.90 44.66
N CYS A 320 -41.26 21.16 44.79
CA CYS A 320 -41.33 20.00 45.69
C CYS A 320 -40.38 18.86 45.28
N LEU A 321 -40.31 18.48 44.01
CA LEU A 321 -39.41 17.41 43.52
C LEU A 321 -37.92 17.76 43.75
N LYS A 322 -37.54 19.04 43.60
CA LYS A 322 -36.17 19.50 43.85
C LYS A 322 -35.75 19.42 45.33
N VAL A 323 -36.70 19.47 46.26
CA VAL A 323 -36.42 19.49 47.72
C VAL A 323 -36.71 18.14 48.41
N MET A 324 -37.71 17.39 47.94
CA MET A 324 -38.15 16.11 48.54
C MET A 324 -37.77 14.87 47.72
N GLY A 325 -37.12 15.03 46.57
CA GLY A 325 -36.77 13.96 45.64
C GLY A 325 -37.90 13.55 44.69
N SER A 326 -37.60 12.58 43.82
CA SER A 326 -38.44 12.15 42.68
C SER A 326 -39.68 11.33 43.06
N TYR A 327 -40.53 11.88 43.93
CA TYR A 327 -41.77 11.24 44.42
C TYR A 327 -42.95 12.22 44.40
N CYS A 328 -44.12 11.74 43.94
CA CYS A 328 -45.36 12.51 43.96
C CYS A 328 -45.74 12.92 45.41
N PRO A 329 -45.90 14.21 45.73
CA PRO A 329 -46.21 14.68 47.07
C PRO A 329 -47.48 14.08 47.71
N SER A 330 -48.51 13.78 46.90
CA SER A 330 -49.80 13.29 47.38
C SER A 330 -49.80 11.81 47.76
N CYS A 331 -49.08 10.95 47.03
CA CYS A 331 -49.15 9.49 47.19
C CYS A 331 -47.78 8.78 47.31
N ARG A 332 -46.67 9.52 47.19
CA ARG A 332 -45.27 9.03 47.20
C ARG A 332 -44.90 8.02 46.10
N TYR A 333 -45.72 7.91 45.06
CA TYR A 333 -45.37 7.16 43.85
C TYR A 333 -44.17 7.83 43.14
N PRO A 334 -43.20 7.08 42.58
CA PRO A 334 -42.06 7.65 41.85
C PRO A 334 -42.51 8.57 40.70
N CYS A 335 -41.90 9.75 40.60
CA CYS A 335 -42.25 10.76 39.61
C CYS A 335 -41.03 11.64 39.34
N PHE A 336 -40.51 11.59 38.11
CA PHE A 336 -39.41 12.44 37.66
C PHE A 336 -39.96 13.70 36.96
N PRO A 337 -39.18 14.79 36.84
CA PRO A 337 -39.61 16.00 36.14
C PRO A 337 -39.97 15.81 34.65
N THR A 338 -39.55 14.68 34.06
CA THR A 338 -39.94 14.22 32.71
C THR A 338 -41.36 13.67 32.62
N ASP A 339 -41.96 13.31 33.76
CA ASP A 339 -43.18 12.50 33.87
C ASP A 339 -44.41 13.38 34.16
N LEU A 340 -44.35 14.65 33.72
CA LEU A 340 -45.31 15.72 34.00
C LEU A 340 -46.02 16.12 32.72
N GLU A 341 -47.07 15.36 32.40
CA GLU A 341 -47.90 15.59 31.21
C GLU A 341 -48.90 16.74 31.43
N SER A 342 -49.51 17.24 30.35
CA SER A 342 -50.67 18.14 30.44
C SER A 342 -51.93 17.31 30.71
N PRO A 343 -52.84 17.76 31.62
CA PRO A 343 -54.16 17.17 31.71
C PRO A 343 -54.93 17.22 30.39
N VAL A 344 -55.97 16.38 30.29
CA VAL A 344 -56.85 16.31 29.12
C VAL A 344 -57.51 17.65 28.79
N LYS A 345 -57.63 17.98 27.50
CA LYS A 345 -58.13 19.29 27.03
C LYS A 345 -59.52 19.67 27.56
N SER A 346 -60.40 18.68 27.81
CA SER A 346 -61.72 18.92 28.41
C SER A 346 -61.63 19.45 29.85
N PHE A 347 -60.70 18.94 30.66
CA PHE A 347 -60.45 19.45 32.01
C PHE A 347 -59.90 20.89 31.97
N LEU A 348 -58.99 21.18 31.04
CA LEU A 348 -58.47 22.53 30.83
C LEU A 348 -59.57 23.49 30.37
N SER A 349 -60.46 23.06 29.48
CA SER A 349 -61.61 23.85 29.03
C SER A 349 -62.54 24.20 30.18
N ILE A 350 -62.85 23.24 31.06
CA ILE A 350 -63.68 23.46 32.25
C ILE A 350 -62.99 24.43 33.23
N LEU A 351 -61.69 24.23 33.48
CA LEU A 351 -60.87 25.09 34.35
C LEU A 351 -60.83 26.55 33.84
N ASN A 352 -60.63 26.75 32.54
CA ASN A 352 -60.59 28.06 31.88
C ASN A 352 -61.95 28.78 31.92
N SER A 353 -63.05 28.04 31.91
CA SER A 353 -64.42 28.58 31.98
C SER A 353 -64.90 28.95 33.38
N LEU A 354 -64.10 28.71 34.43
CA LEU A 354 -64.46 29.11 35.79
C LEU A 354 -64.46 30.63 35.93
N MET A 355 -65.57 31.18 36.43
CA MET A 355 -65.68 32.59 36.77
C MET A 355 -64.99 32.86 38.12
N VAL A 356 -64.11 33.87 38.13
CA VAL A 356 -63.39 34.33 39.32
C VAL A 356 -63.62 35.83 39.53
N LYS A 357 -63.76 36.23 40.80
CA LYS A 357 -63.86 37.62 41.24
C LYS A 357 -62.49 38.27 41.30
N CYS A 358 -62.38 39.50 40.85
CA CYS A 358 -61.15 40.27 41.00
C CYS A 358 -60.90 40.59 42.49
N PRO A 359 -59.66 40.45 43.00
CA PRO A 359 -59.32 40.80 44.38
C PRO A 359 -58.82 42.25 44.53
N ALA A 360 -59.10 43.14 43.57
CA ALA A 360 -58.74 44.56 43.64
C ALA A 360 -59.87 45.36 44.33
N GLU A 361 -59.49 46.34 45.16
CA GLU A 361 -60.40 47.00 46.11
C GLU A 361 -61.48 47.91 45.47
N GLU A 362 -61.44 48.10 44.15
CA GLU A 362 -62.44 48.86 43.35
C GLU A 362 -63.00 48.04 42.17
N CYS A 363 -63.01 46.69 42.24
CA CYS A 363 -63.38 45.87 41.08
C CYS A 363 -64.21 44.60 41.40
N ASP A 364 -65.53 44.71 41.27
CA ASP A 364 -66.48 43.61 41.44
C ASP A 364 -66.71 42.73 40.18
N GLU A 365 -65.91 42.88 39.10
CA GLU A 365 -66.11 42.07 37.90
C GLU A 365 -65.85 40.57 38.14
N GLU A 366 -66.82 39.74 37.71
CA GLU A 366 -66.65 38.30 37.57
C GLU A 366 -66.10 38.00 36.16
N VAL A 367 -64.89 37.44 36.08
CA VAL A 367 -64.17 37.20 34.82
C VAL A 367 -63.79 35.73 34.70
N SER A 368 -63.86 35.15 33.49
CA SER A 368 -63.39 33.77 33.29
C SER A 368 -61.88 33.66 33.50
N LEU A 369 -61.42 32.55 34.08
CA LEU A 369 -60.01 32.32 34.43
C LEU A 369 -59.05 32.51 33.24
N GLU A 370 -59.51 32.19 32.02
CA GLU A 370 -58.79 32.43 30.77
C GLU A 370 -58.55 33.93 30.46
N LYS A 371 -59.56 34.77 30.72
CA LYS A 371 -59.51 36.23 30.47
C LYS A 371 -58.92 37.02 31.65
N TYR A 372 -58.88 36.42 32.85
CA TYR A 372 -58.43 37.07 34.09
C TYR A 372 -57.09 37.81 33.96
N ASN A 373 -56.09 37.23 33.30
CA ASN A 373 -54.78 37.89 33.13
C ASN A 373 -54.85 39.16 32.26
N HIS A 374 -55.80 39.25 31.33
CA HIS A 374 -56.02 40.44 30.50
C HIS A 374 -56.76 41.52 31.31
N HIS A 375 -57.77 41.13 32.09
CA HIS A 375 -58.46 42.03 33.02
C HIS A 375 -57.52 42.59 34.11
N VAL A 376 -56.60 41.78 34.66
CA VAL A 376 -55.56 42.28 35.59
C VAL A 376 -54.57 43.21 34.90
N SER A 377 -54.41 43.13 33.58
CA SER A 377 -53.55 44.06 32.83
C SER A 377 -54.17 45.44 32.61
N SER A 378 -55.50 45.61 32.79
CA SER A 378 -56.16 46.92 32.85
C SER A 378 -56.00 47.63 34.20
N HIS A 379 -55.79 46.87 35.30
CA HIS A 379 -55.49 47.43 36.62
C HIS A 379 -54.04 47.92 36.66
N LYS A 380 -53.84 49.22 36.43
CA LYS A 380 -52.51 49.83 36.45
C LYS A 380 -51.84 49.70 37.82
N GLU A 381 -50.56 49.38 37.79
CA GLU A 381 -49.60 49.34 38.92
C GLU A 381 -49.79 48.22 39.96
N SER A 382 -49.38 47.00 39.57
CA SER A 382 -48.73 46.07 40.53
C SER A 382 -47.48 45.43 39.93
N LYS A 383 -46.50 45.10 40.78
CA LYS A 383 -45.11 44.82 40.36
C LYS A 383 -44.94 43.46 39.67
N GLU A 384 -44.04 43.43 38.68
CA GLU A 384 -43.81 42.32 37.74
C GLU A 384 -43.68 40.94 38.43
N THR A 385 -44.67 40.07 38.22
CA THR A 385 -44.61 38.66 38.64
C THR A 385 -44.42 37.78 37.40
N PHE A 386 -43.23 37.87 36.78
CA PHE A 386 -42.91 37.11 35.57
C PHE A 386 -42.95 35.59 35.81
N VAL A 387 -44.00 34.95 35.29
CA VAL A 387 -44.03 33.50 35.10
C VAL A 387 -43.03 33.14 34.00
N HIS A 388 -42.02 32.31 34.31
CA HIS A 388 -41.08 31.81 33.32
C HIS A 388 -41.77 30.82 32.37
N ILE A 389 -42.38 31.33 31.31
CA ILE A 389 -42.92 30.52 30.21
C ILE A 389 -41.75 29.93 29.43
N ASN A 390 -41.66 28.60 29.39
CA ASN A 390 -40.73 27.91 28.51
C ASN A 390 -41.15 28.15 27.05
N LYS A 391 -40.42 29.00 26.32
CA LYS A 391 -40.65 29.31 24.90
C LYS A 391 -40.44 28.11 23.95
N GLY A 392 -40.08 26.94 24.49
CA GLY A 392 -39.86 25.71 23.73
C GLY A 392 -38.55 25.74 22.93
N GLY A 393 -38.54 25.04 21.80
CA GLY A 393 -37.38 24.87 20.94
C GLY A 393 -36.79 23.46 20.97
N ARG A 394 -36.15 23.06 19.87
CA ARG A 394 -35.58 21.73 19.71
C ARG A 394 -34.41 21.53 20.70
N PRO A 395 -34.37 20.43 21.49
CA PRO A 395 -33.25 20.12 22.36
C PRO A 395 -31.91 20.14 21.61
N ARG A 396 -30.91 20.83 22.17
CA ARG A 396 -29.58 20.98 21.56
C ARG A 396 -28.85 19.63 21.54
N GLN A 397 -28.83 18.98 20.39
CA GLN A 397 -28.04 17.76 20.15
C GLN A 397 -26.53 18.02 20.34
N HIS A 398 -25.82 16.96 20.73
CA HIS A 398 -24.36 16.93 20.88
C HIS A 398 -23.66 17.21 19.56
N LEU A 399 -22.50 17.89 19.59
CA LEU A 399 -21.85 18.39 18.38
C LEU A 399 -21.45 17.29 17.38
N LEU A 400 -21.08 16.11 17.89
CA LEU A 400 -20.65 14.98 17.06
C LEU A 400 -21.79 14.21 16.37
N SER A 401 -23.06 14.37 16.80
CA SER A 401 -24.22 13.75 16.14
C SER A 401 -24.93 14.66 15.13
N LEU A 402 -24.39 15.87 14.92
CA LEU A 402 -24.92 16.85 13.96
C LEU A 402 -24.33 16.69 12.55
N THR A 403 -25.12 17.00 11.53
CA THR A 403 -24.65 17.10 10.15
C THR A 403 -23.69 18.29 9.96
N ARG A 404 -22.81 18.25 8.95
CA ARG A 404 -21.84 19.32 8.68
C ARG A 404 -22.47 20.73 8.59
N ARG A 405 -23.70 20.86 8.06
CA ARG A 405 -24.42 22.15 8.00
C ARG A 405 -24.84 22.64 9.39
N ALA A 406 -25.33 21.73 10.25
CA ALA A 406 -25.70 22.06 11.62
C ALA A 406 -24.46 22.33 12.50
N GLN A 407 -23.35 21.61 12.30
CA GLN A 407 -22.06 21.90 12.92
C GLN A 407 -21.53 23.29 12.51
N LYS A 408 -21.50 23.61 11.21
CA LYS A 408 -21.11 24.94 10.69
C LYS A 408 -21.95 26.08 11.30
N HIS A 409 -23.25 25.85 11.51
CA HIS A 409 -24.12 26.83 12.16
C HIS A 409 -23.84 26.94 13.67
N ARG A 410 -23.75 25.81 14.40
CA ARG A 410 -23.48 25.79 15.85
C ARG A 410 -22.11 26.33 16.25
N LEU A 411 -21.12 26.24 15.36
CA LEU A 411 -19.76 26.76 15.53
C LEU A 411 -19.52 28.09 14.80
N ARG A 412 -20.56 28.76 14.26
CA ARG A 412 -20.38 29.98 13.45
C ARG A 412 -19.56 31.04 14.20
N GLU A 413 -19.91 31.30 15.45
CA GLU A 413 -19.32 32.38 16.24
C GLU A 413 -17.85 32.10 16.58
N LEU A 414 -17.57 30.93 17.17
CA LEU A 414 -16.20 30.48 17.44
C LEU A 414 -15.35 30.43 16.17
N LYS A 415 -15.94 30.07 15.01
CA LYS A 415 -15.22 30.13 13.73
C LYS A 415 -14.87 31.56 13.31
N MET A 416 -15.74 32.55 13.57
CA MET A 416 -15.38 33.96 13.30
C MET A 416 -14.29 34.45 14.24
N GLN A 417 -14.33 34.06 15.53
CA GLN A 417 -13.32 34.40 16.53
C GLN A 417 -11.94 33.79 16.18
N VAL A 418 -11.89 32.49 15.87
CA VAL A 418 -10.64 31.81 15.45
C VAL A 418 -10.11 32.36 14.12
N LYS A 419 -10.99 32.81 13.23
CA LYS A 419 -10.57 33.57 12.04
C LYS A 419 -9.93 34.90 12.42
N ALA A 420 -10.63 35.77 13.15
CA ALA A 420 -10.11 37.08 13.53
C ALA A 420 -8.81 37.00 14.35
N PHE A 421 -8.62 35.93 15.13
CA PHE A 421 -7.36 35.60 15.79
C PHE A 421 -6.26 35.25 14.77
N ALA A 422 -6.48 34.24 13.92
CA ALA A 422 -5.49 33.81 12.93
C ALA A 422 -5.14 34.92 11.92
N ASP A 423 -6.15 35.68 11.48
CA ASP A 423 -6.02 36.82 10.56
C ASP A 423 -5.23 38.00 11.21
N LYS A 424 -5.07 38.03 12.55
CA LYS A 424 -4.34 39.06 13.31
C LYS A 424 -2.93 38.63 13.71
N GLU A 425 -2.74 37.38 14.15
CA GLU A 425 -1.49 36.92 14.80
C GLU A 425 -0.73 35.86 13.97
N GLU A 426 -1.39 35.18 13.03
CA GLU A 426 -0.88 33.97 12.33
C GLU A 426 -1.05 34.08 10.80
N GLY A 427 -1.07 35.30 10.25
CA GLY A 427 -1.18 35.58 8.82
C GLY A 427 -2.43 35.03 8.11
N GLY A 428 -3.44 34.59 8.86
CA GLY A 428 -4.65 33.94 8.35
C GLY A 428 -4.58 32.41 8.22
N ASP A 429 -3.54 31.71 8.70
CA ASP A 429 -3.50 30.23 8.66
C ASP A 429 -4.38 29.57 9.74
N VAL A 430 -5.68 29.68 9.52
CA VAL A 430 -6.74 29.01 10.29
C VAL A 430 -6.56 27.48 10.31
N LYS A 431 -5.90 26.87 9.32
CA LYS A 431 -5.70 25.41 9.28
C LYS A 431 -4.66 25.00 10.32
N SER A 432 -3.50 25.64 10.35
CA SER A 432 -2.45 25.34 11.33
C SER A 432 -2.89 25.72 12.75
N VAL A 433 -3.52 26.88 12.94
CA VAL A 433 -4.10 27.28 14.24
C VAL A 433 -5.11 26.24 14.76
N CYS A 434 -6.05 25.78 13.93
CA CYS A 434 -7.02 24.76 14.35
C CYS A 434 -6.38 23.39 14.62
N LEU A 435 -5.32 23.03 13.89
CA LEU A 435 -4.58 21.79 14.12
C LEU A 435 -3.82 21.84 15.46
N THR A 436 -3.06 22.91 15.71
CA THR A 436 -2.30 23.11 16.95
C THR A 436 -3.23 23.14 18.16
N LEU A 437 -4.36 23.87 18.09
CA LEU A 437 -5.36 23.87 19.16
C LEU A 437 -5.92 22.47 19.44
N PHE A 438 -6.13 21.63 18.42
CA PHE A 438 -6.64 20.27 18.62
C PHE A 438 -5.55 19.32 19.15
N LEU A 439 -4.30 19.43 18.71
CA LEU A 439 -3.17 18.68 19.24
C LEU A 439 -2.90 19.01 20.71
N LEU A 440 -2.93 20.29 21.08
CA LEU A 440 -2.83 20.73 22.47
C LEU A 440 -4.02 20.23 23.31
N ALA A 441 -5.24 20.24 22.76
CA ALA A 441 -6.41 19.69 23.44
C ALA A 441 -6.35 18.17 23.64
N LEU A 442 -5.74 17.40 22.73
CA LEU A 442 -5.48 15.96 22.91
C LEU A 442 -4.39 15.71 23.95
N ARG A 443 -3.28 16.46 23.90
CA ARG A 443 -2.19 16.36 24.89
C ARG A 443 -2.64 16.76 26.30
N ALA A 444 -3.45 17.80 26.44
CA ALA A 444 -4.07 18.20 27.71
C ALA A 444 -5.12 17.20 28.26
N ARG A 445 -5.49 16.19 27.48
CA ARG A 445 -6.32 15.04 27.90
C ARG A 445 -5.51 13.77 28.13
N ASN A 446 -4.19 13.86 28.02
CA ASN A 446 -3.24 12.74 28.02
C ASN A 446 -3.47 11.74 26.85
N GLU A 447 -4.18 12.15 25.78
CA GLU A 447 -4.43 11.34 24.59
C GLU A 447 -3.23 11.38 23.60
N HIS A 448 -2.00 11.32 24.12
CA HIS A 448 -0.75 11.55 23.37
C HIS A 448 -0.68 10.74 22.06
N ARG A 449 -0.92 9.43 22.13
CA ARG A 449 -0.96 8.55 20.96
C ARG A 449 -1.90 9.06 19.85
N GLN A 450 -3.04 9.66 20.17
CA GLN A 450 -3.95 10.23 19.16
C GLN A 450 -3.41 11.54 18.56
N ALA A 451 -2.71 12.35 19.37
CA ALA A 451 -2.00 13.53 18.86
C ALA A 451 -0.86 13.11 17.91
N ASP A 452 -0.13 12.05 18.25
CA ASP A 452 1.01 11.57 17.46
C ASP A 452 0.54 10.84 16.18
N GLU A 453 -0.55 10.06 16.24
CA GLU A 453 -1.24 9.53 15.05
C GLU A 453 -1.76 10.66 14.14
N LEU A 454 -2.30 11.74 14.71
CA LEU A 454 -2.75 12.91 13.95
C LEU A 454 -1.59 13.68 13.32
N GLU A 455 -0.51 13.93 14.04
CA GLU A 455 0.69 14.55 13.50
C GLU A 455 1.32 13.70 12.39
N ALA A 456 1.36 12.37 12.53
CA ALA A 456 1.82 11.49 11.47
C ALA A 456 0.93 11.63 10.22
N ILE A 457 -0.40 11.67 10.36
CA ILE A 457 -1.33 11.87 9.24
C ILE A 457 -1.12 13.25 8.59
N MET A 458 -0.91 14.32 9.36
CA MET A 458 -0.69 15.67 8.84
C MET A 458 0.69 15.85 8.18
N LYS A 459 1.73 15.20 8.71
CA LYS A 459 3.09 15.15 8.13
C LYS A 459 3.21 14.15 6.98
N GLY A 460 2.11 13.53 6.54
CA GLY A 460 2.09 12.56 5.44
C GLY A 460 2.76 11.21 5.75
N ARG A 461 3.04 10.92 7.02
CA ARG A 461 3.62 9.67 7.55
C ARG A 461 2.56 8.67 8.05
N GLY A 462 1.28 9.06 8.06
CA GLY A 462 0.16 8.19 8.44
C GLY A 462 -0.22 7.17 7.37
N SER A 463 -1.28 6.38 7.62
CA SER A 463 -1.69 5.24 6.76
C SER A 463 -2.12 5.56 5.31
N GLY A 464 -2.07 6.81 4.87
CA GLY A 464 -2.24 7.22 3.47
C GLY A 464 -0.89 7.57 2.86
N LEU A 465 -0.36 6.69 1.99
CA LEU A 465 0.96 6.85 1.37
C LEU A 465 1.02 8.10 0.50
N GLN A 466 2.18 8.76 0.45
CA GLN A 466 2.38 9.89 -0.46
C GLN A 466 2.33 9.46 -1.94
N PRO A 467 2.00 10.38 -2.88
CA PRO A 467 1.97 10.07 -4.31
C PRO A 467 3.31 9.56 -4.87
N ALA A 468 4.45 10.07 -4.38
CA ALA A 468 5.79 9.61 -4.77
C ALA A 468 6.04 8.14 -4.37
N VAL A 469 5.75 7.77 -3.12
CA VAL A 469 5.84 6.37 -2.65
C VAL A 469 4.91 5.45 -3.46
N CYS A 470 3.70 5.93 -3.79
CA CYS A 470 2.78 5.21 -4.66
C CYS A 470 3.31 5.03 -6.10
N LEU A 471 4.04 6.01 -6.62
CA LEU A 471 4.69 5.99 -7.92
C LEU A 471 5.87 5.01 -7.93
N ALA A 472 6.74 5.05 -6.92
CA ALA A 472 7.84 4.12 -6.72
C ALA A 472 7.35 2.67 -6.71
N ILE A 473 6.33 2.36 -5.89
CA ILE A 473 5.71 1.03 -5.84
C ILE A 473 5.18 0.63 -7.23
N ARG A 474 4.44 1.50 -7.92
CA ARG A 474 3.90 1.20 -9.27
C ARG A 474 5.00 0.83 -10.25
N VAL A 475 6.05 1.66 -10.32
CA VAL A 475 7.11 1.56 -11.33
C VAL A 475 8.03 0.36 -11.04
N ASN A 476 8.58 0.28 -9.82
CA ASN A 476 9.55 -0.76 -9.46
C ASN A 476 8.94 -2.17 -9.39
N THR A 477 7.61 -2.29 -9.18
CA THR A 477 6.90 -3.59 -9.27
C THR A 477 6.31 -3.88 -10.67
N PHE A 478 6.61 -3.03 -11.66
CA PHE A 478 6.16 -3.16 -13.06
C PHE A 478 4.63 -3.18 -13.24
N LEU A 479 3.86 -2.57 -12.33
CA LEU A 479 2.40 -2.53 -12.40
C LEU A 479 1.94 -1.54 -13.47
N SER A 480 1.20 -2.03 -14.46
CA SER A 480 0.55 -1.17 -15.44
C SER A 480 -0.48 -0.26 -14.76
N CYS A 481 -0.78 0.90 -15.37
CA CYS A 481 -1.79 1.84 -14.85
C CYS A 481 -3.12 1.14 -14.52
N SER A 482 -3.55 0.19 -15.36
CA SER A 482 -4.77 -0.59 -15.18
C SER A 482 -4.69 -1.61 -14.04
N GLN A 483 -3.54 -2.25 -13.83
CA GLN A 483 -3.31 -3.15 -12.68
C GLN A 483 -3.27 -2.35 -11.37
N TYR A 484 -2.52 -1.25 -11.34
CA TYR A 484 -2.44 -0.35 -10.19
C TYR A 484 -3.82 0.22 -9.83
N HIS A 485 -4.61 0.67 -10.82
CA HIS A 485 -5.95 1.19 -10.55
C HIS A 485 -6.90 0.13 -9.96
N LYS A 486 -6.82 -1.13 -10.42
CA LYS A 486 -7.56 -2.25 -9.82
C LYS A 486 -7.16 -2.46 -8.36
N MET A 487 -5.85 -2.47 -8.06
CA MET A 487 -5.33 -2.58 -6.69
C MET A 487 -5.82 -1.43 -5.79
N TYR A 488 -5.63 -0.18 -6.22
CA TYR A 488 -6.11 1.03 -5.52
C TYR A 488 -7.60 0.96 -5.22
N ARG A 489 -8.43 0.62 -6.23
CA ARG A 489 -9.90 0.56 -6.08
C ARG A 489 -10.32 -0.52 -5.09
N THR A 490 -9.72 -1.71 -5.16
CA THR A 490 -10.04 -2.83 -4.27
C THR A 490 -9.62 -2.54 -2.83
N VAL A 491 -8.39 -2.07 -2.59
CA VAL A 491 -7.91 -1.73 -1.24
C VAL A 491 -8.76 -0.62 -0.60
N LYS A 492 -9.09 0.43 -1.37
CA LYS A 492 -9.95 1.53 -0.89
C LYS A 492 -11.39 1.09 -0.62
N ALA A 493 -11.94 0.16 -1.41
CA ALA A 493 -13.28 -0.39 -1.20
C ALA A 493 -13.37 -1.32 0.02
N ILE A 494 -12.34 -2.13 0.28
CA ILE A 494 -12.32 -3.08 1.42
C ILE A 494 -12.02 -2.37 2.74
N THR A 495 -11.01 -1.49 2.77
CA THR A 495 -10.58 -0.84 4.03
C THR A 495 -11.37 0.44 4.38
N GLY A 496 -12.09 1.01 3.41
CA GLY A 496 -12.69 2.34 3.51
C GLY A 496 -11.67 3.50 3.58
N ARG A 497 -10.37 3.22 3.55
CA ARG A 497 -9.27 4.20 3.66
C ARG A 497 -8.55 4.37 2.32
N GLN A 498 -8.11 5.58 2.02
CA GLN A 498 -7.27 5.87 0.85
C GLN A 498 -5.79 5.64 1.20
N ILE A 499 -5.37 4.37 1.23
CA ILE A 499 -3.98 3.98 1.51
C ILE A 499 -3.09 4.31 0.29
N PHE A 500 -3.47 3.80 -0.88
CA PHE A 500 -2.88 4.15 -2.17
C PHE A 500 -3.54 5.40 -2.76
N GLN A 501 -2.80 6.15 -3.57
CA GLN A 501 -3.29 7.37 -4.22
C GLN A 501 -3.88 7.11 -5.62
N PRO A 502 -4.84 7.91 -6.10
CA PRO A 502 -5.40 7.77 -7.44
C PRO A 502 -4.39 8.14 -8.53
N LEU A 503 -4.53 7.54 -9.72
CA LEU A 503 -3.61 7.73 -10.85
C LEU A 503 -3.35 9.19 -11.24
N HIS A 504 -4.30 10.12 -11.05
CA HIS A 504 -4.05 11.54 -11.34
C HIS A 504 -3.00 12.15 -10.39
N ALA A 505 -2.95 11.74 -9.12
CA ALA A 505 -1.94 12.20 -8.17
C ALA A 505 -0.56 11.63 -8.52
N LEU A 506 -0.48 10.38 -8.98
CA LEU A 506 0.76 9.79 -9.50
C LEU A 506 1.21 10.51 -10.78
N ARG A 507 0.29 10.92 -11.67
CA ARG A 507 0.60 11.73 -12.87
C ARG A 507 1.05 13.16 -12.55
N SER A 508 0.61 13.73 -11.43
CA SER A 508 1.14 15.01 -10.94
C SER A 508 2.56 14.84 -10.36
N ALA A 509 2.80 13.76 -9.61
CA ALA A 509 4.12 13.45 -9.06
C ALA A 509 5.14 13.04 -10.14
N GLU A 510 4.73 12.32 -11.19
CA GLU A 510 5.65 11.86 -12.25
C GLU A 510 6.23 13.03 -13.06
N LYS A 511 5.58 14.21 -13.07
CA LYS A 511 6.12 15.43 -13.70
C LYS A 511 7.43 15.92 -13.06
N VAL A 512 7.55 15.82 -11.74
CA VAL A 512 8.73 16.34 -10.99
C VAL A 512 10.00 15.59 -11.36
N LEU A 513 9.86 14.32 -11.77
CA LEU A 513 10.96 13.40 -12.04
C LEU A 513 11.28 13.25 -13.53
N LEU A 514 10.69 14.11 -14.38
CA LEU A 514 10.89 14.08 -15.83
C LEU A 514 11.67 15.33 -16.29
N PRO A 515 12.43 15.23 -17.39
CA PRO A 515 12.99 16.38 -18.08
C PRO A 515 11.92 17.42 -18.42
N GLY A 516 12.28 18.71 -18.35
CA GLY A 516 11.36 19.83 -18.54
C GLY A 516 10.67 20.36 -17.27
N TYR A 517 11.10 19.95 -16.06
CA TYR A 517 10.49 20.42 -14.80
C TYR A 517 11.30 21.47 -14.02
N HIS A 518 12.63 21.33 -13.98
CA HIS A 518 13.50 22.21 -13.20
C HIS A 518 14.09 23.34 -14.05
N PRO A 519 14.23 24.58 -13.51
CA PRO A 519 15.00 25.63 -14.15
C PRO A 519 16.51 25.35 -14.04
N PHE A 520 17.26 25.84 -15.02
CA PHE A 520 18.72 25.77 -15.10
C PHE A 520 19.24 26.79 -16.11
N GLU A 521 20.53 27.14 -16.03
CA GLU A 521 21.20 28.00 -17.00
C GLU A 521 22.53 27.39 -17.45
N TRP A 522 23.01 27.78 -18.63
CA TRP A 522 24.35 27.39 -19.13
C TRP A 522 25.20 28.64 -19.35
N GLN A 523 26.44 28.61 -18.86
CA GLN A 523 27.36 29.73 -18.92
C GLN A 523 28.71 29.26 -19.51
N PRO A 524 29.09 29.70 -20.73
CA PRO A 524 28.30 30.49 -21.69
C PRO A 524 27.08 29.71 -22.25
N PRO A 525 26.06 30.39 -22.80
CA PRO A 525 24.92 29.73 -23.42
C PRO A 525 25.32 28.74 -24.52
N LEU A 526 24.64 27.59 -24.57
CA LEU A 526 24.94 26.50 -25.50
C LEU A 526 24.70 26.92 -26.96
N LYS A 527 25.70 26.68 -27.82
CA LYS A 527 25.58 26.90 -29.28
C LYS A 527 24.51 25.97 -29.86
N ASN A 528 23.62 26.52 -30.67
CA ASN A 528 22.55 25.81 -31.39
C ASN A 528 21.52 25.05 -30.51
N VAL A 529 21.50 25.27 -29.19
CA VAL A 529 20.50 24.67 -28.27
C VAL A 529 19.60 25.77 -27.71
N SER A 530 18.29 25.51 -27.63
CA SER A 530 17.32 26.46 -27.08
C SER A 530 17.45 26.62 -25.57
N SER A 531 17.39 27.87 -25.08
CA SER A 531 17.43 28.20 -23.65
C SER A 531 16.15 27.85 -22.88
N SER A 532 15.09 27.36 -23.54
CA SER A 532 13.85 26.97 -22.85
C SER A 532 14.08 25.73 -21.98
N THR A 533 13.80 25.83 -20.67
CA THR A 533 14.08 24.76 -19.68
C THR A 533 12.92 23.77 -19.51
N ASP A 534 11.76 24.05 -20.10
CA ASP A 534 10.49 23.32 -19.98
C ASP A 534 10.33 22.17 -21.00
N VAL A 535 11.37 21.88 -21.77
CA VAL A 535 11.35 20.87 -22.84
C VAL A 535 11.41 19.45 -22.27
N GLY A 536 10.30 18.72 -22.44
CA GLY A 536 10.16 17.31 -22.06
C GLY A 536 10.51 16.33 -23.19
N ILE A 537 9.61 15.38 -23.45
CA ILE A 537 9.74 14.45 -24.58
C ILE A 537 9.47 15.19 -25.89
N ILE A 538 10.41 15.11 -26.82
CA ILE A 538 10.35 15.70 -28.15
C ILE A 538 10.40 14.60 -29.23
N ASP A 539 10.05 15.00 -30.46
CA ASP A 539 10.12 14.09 -31.59
C ASP A 539 11.57 13.82 -32.00
N GLY A 540 11.94 12.54 -32.16
CA GLY A 540 13.32 12.17 -32.48
C GLY A 540 13.74 12.65 -33.87
N LEU A 541 12.78 12.74 -34.80
CA LEU A 541 12.94 13.32 -36.13
C LEU A 541 13.49 14.76 -36.10
N SER A 542 13.33 15.48 -34.99
CA SER A 542 13.92 16.81 -34.75
C SER A 542 13.65 17.89 -35.83
N GLY A 543 12.58 17.71 -36.63
CA GLY A 543 12.22 18.60 -37.73
C GLY A 543 12.60 18.11 -39.14
N LEU A 544 13.10 16.87 -39.29
CA LEU A 544 13.35 16.23 -40.58
C LEU A 544 12.11 16.33 -41.49
N ALA A 545 12.34 16.73 -42.74
CA ALA A 545 11.27 16.91 -43.72
C ALA A 545 10.63 15.56 -44.08
N SER A 546 9.33 15.57 -44.31
CA SER A 546 8.53 14.37 -44.63
C SER A 546 7.59 14.64 -45.81
N SER A 547 8.04 15.39 -46.82
CA SER A 547 7.31 15.45 -48.09
C SER A 547 7.47 14.13 -48.85
N VAL A 548 6.65 13.96 -49.90
CA VAL A 548 6.80 12.83 -50.85
C VAL A 548 8.00 13.07 -51.78
N ASP A 549 8.48 14.31 -51.86
CA ASP A 549 9.65 14.74 -52.65
C ASP A 549 10.99 14.52 -51.91
N ASP A 550 10.94 14.30 -50.59
CA ASP A 550 12.10 14.12 -49.71
C ASP A 550 12.47 12.62 -49.57
N TYR A 551 13.58 12.33 -48.88
CA TYR A 551 13.96 10.96 -48.53
C TYR A 551 12.93 10.32 -47.58
N PRO A 552 12.47 9.07 -47.83
CA PRO A 552 11.37 8.46 -47.06
C PRO A 552 11.74 8.22 -45.59
N VAL A 553 10.93 8.77 -44.68
CA VAL A 553 11.16 8.69 -43.23
C VAL A 553 10.42 7.47 -42.63
N ASP A 554 10.94 6.27 -42.90
CA ASP A 554 10.40 4.99 -42.40
C ASP A 554 10.84 4.67 -40.94
N THR A 555 10.91 5.69 -40.08
CA THR A 555 11.25 5.55 -38.65
C THR A 555 10.28 6.28 -37.73
N ILE A 556 10.20 5.83 -36.48
CA ILE A 556 9.50 6.51 -35.39
C ILE A 556 10.47 6.60 -34.21
N ALA A 557 10.82 7.83 -33.84
CA ALA A 557 11.77 8.12 -32.76
C ALA A 557 11.18 9.09 -31.74
N LYS A 558 11.53 8.94 -30.46
CA LYS A 558 11.26 9.91 -29.39
C LYS A 558 12.48 10.05 -28.50
N ARG A 559 12.81 11.29 -28.14
CA ARG A 559 13.98 11.62 -27.31
C ARG A 559 13.66 12.68 -26.26
N PHE A 560 14.55 12.83 -25.29
CA PHE A 560 14.68 14.08 -24.54
C PHE A 560 15.73 14.98 -25.19
N ARG A 561 15.75 16.27 -24.83
CA ARG A 561 16.92 17.14 -25.04
C ARG A 561 17.98 16.77 -24.00
N TYR A 562 19.24 16.68 -24.39
CA TYR A 562 20.28 16.02 -23.59
C TYR A 562 20.60 16.79 -22.30
N ASP A 563 20.72 18.11 -22.37
CA ASP A 563 20.87 19.00 -21.21
C ASP A 563 19.71 18.87 -20.20
N ALA A 564 18.46 18.91 -20.66
CA ALA A 564 17.27 18.76 -19.82
C ALA A 564 17.20 17.36 -19.16
N ALA A 565 17.71 16.34 -19.85
CA ALA A 565 17.87 15.00 -19.29
C ALA A 565 18.96 14.94 -18.21
N LEU A 566 20.13 15.56 -18.43
CA LEU A 566 21.21 15.63 -17.44
C LEU A 566 20.78 16.41 -16.20
N VAL A 567 20.08 17.53 -16.34
CA VAL A 567 19.50 18.31 -15.23
C VAL A 567 18.53 17.47 -14.42
N SER A 568 17.59 16.77 -15.07
CA SER A 568 16.65 15.87 -14.40
C SER A 568 17.37 14.69 -13.73
N ALA A 569 18.46 14.18 -14.32
CA ALA A 569 19.26 13.10 -13.74
C ALA A 569 20.06 13.53 -12.50
N LEU A 570 20.65 14.73 -12.50
CA LEU A 570 21.34 15.30 -11.33
C LEU A 570 20.36 15.62 -10.20
N LYS A 571 19.18 16.15 -10.54
CA LYS A 571 18.09 16.41 -9.58
C LYS A 571 17.55 15.14 -8.91
N ASP A 572 17.42 14.06 -9.67
CA ASP A 572 17.00 12.73 -9.18
C ASP A 572 17.98 12.10 -8.16
N MET A 573 19.23 12.58 -8.10
CA MET A 573 20.27 12.18 -7.15
C MET A 573 20.77 13.32 -6.25
N GLU A 574 19.99 14.40 -6.09
CA GLU A 574 20.35 15.56 -5.25
C GLU A 574 20.68 15.15 -3.80
N GLU A 575 19.88 14.25 -3.23
CA GLU A 575 20.13 13.68 -1.91
C GLU A 575 21.46 12.92 -1.84
N ASP A 576 21.79 12.13 -2.87
CA ASP A 576 23.00 11.30 -2.91
C ASP A 576 24.27 12.15 -3.02
N ILE A 577 24.20 13.27 -3.74
CA ILE A 577 25.29 14.24 -3.86
C ILE A 577 25.55 14.93 -2.51
N LEU A 578 24.50 15.40 -1.84
CA LEU A 578 24.63 16.06 -0.52
C LEU A 578 25.06 15.07 0.57
N GLU A 579 24.55 13.83 0.54
CA GLU A 579 24.98 12.75 1.43
C GLU A 579 26.45 12.37 1.20
N GLY A 580 26.88 12.30 -0.05
CA GLY A 580 28.28 12.12 -0.44
C GLY A 580 29.21 13.26 0.01
N MET A 581 28.76 14.51 -0.03
CA MET A 581 29.54 15.66 0.48
C MET A 581 29.76 15.54 1.99
N ARG A 582 28.70 15.32 2.77
CA ARG A 582 28.81 15.11 4.23
C ARG A 582 29.66 13.89 4.58
N ALA A 583 29.59 12.82 3.79
CA ALA A 583 30.41 11.61 3.96
C ALA A 583 31.89 11.79 3.56
N GLN A 584 32.27 12.96 3.04
CA GLN A 584 33.66 13.38 2.80
C GLN A 584 34.06 14.59 3.66
N GLU A 585 33.31 14.87 4.73
CA GLU A 585 33.49 16.02 5.64
C GLU A 585 33.45 17.39 4.91
N LEU A 586 32.79 17.45 3.75
CA LEU A 586 32.60 18.66 2.97
C LEU A 586 31.30 19.38 3.33
N ASP A 587 31.37 20.71 3.40
CA ASP A 587 30.24 21.57 3.72
C ASP A 587 29.12 21.48 2.67
N ASP A 588 27.89 21.22 3.14
CA ASP A 588 26.69 21.13 2.30
C ASP A 588 26.49 22.38 1.40
N TYR A 589 26.98 23.55 1.80
CA TYR A 589 26.79 24.80 1.05
C TYR A 589 27.81 25.06 -0.07
N LEU A 590 28.80 24.17 -0.27
CA LEU A 590 29.76 24.31 -1.37
C LEU A 590 29.07 24.24 -2.74
N ASN A 591 29.44 25.15 -3.64
CA ASN A 591 28.79 25.36 -4.94
C ASN A 591 29.56 24.82 -6.15
N GLY A 592 30.83 24.41 -5.99
CA GLY A 592 31.63 23.80 -7.05
C GLY A 592 32.72 24.73 -7.61
N PRO A 593 33.31 24.40 -8.78
CA PRO A 593 32.79 23.50 -9.80
C PRO A 593 32.85 22.01 -9.45
N PHE A 594 31.77 21.31 -9.79
CA PHE A 594 31.68 19.85 -9.84
C PHE A 594 32.01 19.35 -11.25
N THR A 595 32.65 18.20 -11.34
CA THR A 595 32.90 17.47 -12.59
C THR A 595 32.08 16.17 -12.59
N VAL A 596 31.18 16.05 -13.55
CA VAL A 596 30.29 14.91 -13.76
C VAL A 596 30.81 14.07 -14.91
N VAL A 597 31.12 12.79 -14.67
CA VAL A 597 31.55 11.87 -15.74
C VAL A 597 30.41 10.96 -16.14
N VAL A 598 30.06 10.98 -17.43
CA VAL A 598 28.89 10.32 -18.01
C VAL A 598 29.35 9.21 -18.94
N LYS A 599 28.96 7.96 -18.66
CA LYS A 599 29.06 6.85 -19.62
C LYS A 599 27.92 6.98 -20.62
N GLU A 600 28.25 6.98 -21.90
CA GLU A 600 27.27 6.93 -22.99
C GLU A 600 27.25 5.53 -23.60
N SER A 601 26.06 5.09 -24.02
CA SER A 601 25.84 3.75 -24.56
C SER A 601 24.80 3.79 -25.67
N CYS A 602 25.08 3.14 -26.80
CA CYS A 602 24.12 2.92 -27.88
C CYS A 602 24.16 1.46 -28.31
N ASP A 603 23.01 0.89 -28.63
CA ASP A 603 22.85 -0.54 -28.95
C ASP A 603 21.61 -0.80 -29.79
N GLY A 604 21.69 -1.82 -30.65
CA GLY A 604 20.66 -2.22 -31.61
C GLY A 604 19.91 -3.50 -31.21
N MET A 605 18.61 -3.50 -31.45
CA MET A 605 17.69 -4.54 -31.02
C MET A 605 16.97 -5.16 -32.22
N GLY A 606 17.36 -6.38 -32.60
CA GLY A 606 16.56 -7.23 -33.50
C GLY A 606 15.25 -7.74 -32.87
N ASP A 607 14.38 -8.36 -33.65
CA ASP A 607 13.13 -9.01 -33.21
C ASP A 607 12.17 -8.07 -32.46
N VAL A 608 12.08 -6.81 -32.90
CA VAL A 608 11.18 -5.78 -32.33
C VAL A 608 9.98 -5.61 -33.26
N SER A 609 9.07 -6.59 -33.23
CA SER A 609 7.97 -6.71 -34.21
C SER A 609 7.21 -5.41 -34.46
N GLU A 610 6.79 -5.19 -35.71
CA GLU A 610 5.95 -4.05 -36.04
C GLU A 610 4.56 -4.16 -35.37
N LYS A 611 3.74 -3.11 -35.48
CA LYS A 611 2.35 -3.11 -34.99
C LYS A 611 1.44 -2.53 -36.07
N HIS A 612 0.35 -3.23 -36.36
CA HIS A 612 -0.71 -2.70 -37.23
C HIS A 612 -1.26 -1.37 -36.70
N GLY A 613 -1.60 -0.47 -37.62
CA GLY A 613 -2.12 0.87 -37.33
C GLY A 613 -1.58 1.88 -38.35
N SER A 614 -2.03 3.13 -38.26
CA SER A 614 -1.50 4.23 -39.07
C SER A 614 -0.09 4.65 -38.62
N GLY A 615 0.69 5.12 -39.59
CA GLY A 615 2.11 5.49 -39.47
C GLY A 615 2.88 5.06 -40.73
N PRO A 616 4.15 5.44 -40.88
CA PRO A 616 5.03 4.94 -41.95
C PRO A 616 5.24 3.42 -41.85
N ALA A 617 5.85 2.80 -42.85
CA ALA A 617 6.40 1.46 -42.66
C ALA A 617 7.58 1.58 -41.67
N VAL A 618 7.79 0.58 -40.81
CA VAL A 618 8.83 0.66 -39.77
C VAL A 618 9.56 -0.68 -39.66
N PRO A 619 10.90 -0.71 -39.67
CA PRO A 619 11.66 -1.96 -39.55
C PRO A 619 11.39 -2.66 -38.22
N GLU A 620 11.47 -3.99 -38.19
CA GLU A 620 11.32 -4.80 -36.95
C GLU A 620 12.58 -4.76 -36.05
N LYS A 621 13.25 -3.60 -36.02
CA LYS A 621 14.44 -3.28 -35.26
C LYS A 621 14.22 -2.01 -34.44
N ALA A 622 15.00 -1.84 -33.37
CA ALA A 622 15.04 -0.60 -32.61
C ALA A 622 16.47 -0.27 -32.18
N VAL A 623 16.82 1.00 -32.15
CA VAL A 623 18.08 1.48 -31.58
C VAL A 623 17.78 2.31 -30.34
N ARG A 624 18.59 2.15 -29.28
CA ARG A 624 18.45 2.92 -28.05
C ARG A 624 19.76 3.57 -27.64
N PHE A 625 19.73 4.90 -27.57
CA PHE A 625 20.77 5.71 -26.97
C PHE A 625 20.43 5.99 -25.50
N SER A 626 21.41 5.81 -24.61
CA SER A 626 21.27 5.86 -23.16
C SER A 626 22.54 6.42 -22.51
N PHE A 627 22.43 6.90 -21.27
CA PHE A 627 23.58 7.33 -20.48
C PHE A 627 23.48 6.93 -19.01
N THR A 628 24.63 6.83 -18.34
CA THR A 628 24.76 6.59 -16.90
C THR A 628 25.70 7.64 -16.30
N VAL A 629 25.29 8.31 -15.22
CA VAL A 629 26.20 9.14 -14.42
C VAL A 629 27.10 8.20 -13.62
N MET A 630 28.39 8.18 -13.93
CA MET A 630 29.34 7.19 -13.38
C MET A 630 29.99 7.68 -12.09
N LYS A 631 30.42 8.95 -12.06
CA LYS A 631 30.99 9.60 -10.87
C LYS A 631 30.80 11.11 -10.93
N ILE A 632 30.73 11.73 -9.75
CA ILE A 632 30.74 13.18 -9.56
C ILE A 632 31.84 13.50 -8.56
N SER A 633 32.73 14.43 -8.91
CA SER A 633 33.81 14.91 -8.04
C SER A 633 33.82 16.43 -7.96
N ILE A 634 34.16 16.98 -6.80
CA ILE A 634 34.32 18.42 -6.59
C ILE A 634 35.81 18.77 -6.49
N ALA A 635 36.21 19.89 -7.08
CA ALA A 635 37.56 20.43 -6.90
C ALA A 635 37.65 21.12 -5.52
N HIS A 636 38.54 20.65 -4.66
CA HIS A 636 38.79 21.22 -3.33
C HIS A 636 40.29 21.43 -3.13
N GLY A 637 40.72 22.70 -3.15
CA GLY A 637 42.15 23.05 -3.21
C GLY A 637 42.81 22.48 -4.47
N SER A 638 43.85 21.66 -4.28
CA SER A 638 44.60 20.99 -5.36
C SER A 638 44.12 19.56 -5.67
N GLN A 639 43.05 19.07 -5.03
CA GLN A 639 42.58 17.69 -5.17
C GLN A 639 41.12 17.62 -5.64
N ASN A 640 40.79 16.58 -6.41
CA ASN A 640 39.42 16.28 -6.83
C ASN A 640 38.82 15.21 -5.91
N VAL A 641 37.98 15.62 -4.96
CA VAL A 641 37.31 14.72 -4.01
C VAL A 641 36.11 14.07 -4.70
N LYS A 642 35.98 12.73 -4.61
CA LYS A 642 34.83 12.02 -5.17
C LYS A 642 33.63 12.12 -4.22
N VAL A 643 32.56 12.73 -4.71
CA VAL A 643 31.30 12.94 -3.96
C VAL A 643 30.32 11.80 -4.22
N PHE A 644 30.20 11.37 -5.48
CA PHE A 644 29.33 10.26 -5.88
C PHE A 644 30.06 9.31 -6.83
N GLU A 645 29.78 8.02 -6.72
CA GLU A 645 30.27 6.96 -7.62
C GLU A 645 29.19 5.89 -7.73
N GLU A 646 28.80 5.52 -8.96
CA GLU A 646 27.71 4.56 -9.18
C GLU A 646 28.17 3.14 -8.80
N ALA A 647 27.65 2.65 -7.67
CA ALA A 647 28.02 1.34 -7.11
C ALA A 647 27.64 0.15 -8.00
N LYS A 648 26.71 0.30 -8.95
CA LYS A 648 26.30 -0.78 -9.89
C LYS A 648 26.18 -0.26 -11.34
N PRO A 649 27.29 0.11 -12.00
CA PRO A 649 27.30 0.84 -13.27
C PRO A 649 26.85 0.03 -14.50
N ASN A 650 26.57 -1.27 -14.29
CA ASN A 650 26.04 -2.21 -15.28
C ASN A 650 24.63 -2.72 -14.93
N SER A 651 23.91 -2.08 -14.00
CA SER A 651 22.49 -2.39 -13.75
C SER A 651 21.57 -1.55 -14.62
N GLU A 652 20.47 -2.17 -15.05
CA GLU A 652 19.33 -1.55 -15.71
C GLU A 652 18.64 -0.46 -14.87
N LEU A 653 18.98 -0.35 -13.58
CA LEU A 653 18.49 0.68 -12.65
C LEU A 653 19.18 2.05 -12.83
N CYS A 654 20.37 2.10 -13.44
CA CYS A 654 21.15 3.35 -13.60
C CYS A 654 21.25 3.85 -15.05
N CYS A 655 20.99 2.98 -16.04
CA CYS A 655 21.12 3.30 -17.46
C CYS A 655 19.92 4.11 -17.97
N LYS A 656 19.99 5.45 -17.85
CA LYS A 656 18.87 6.35 -18.21
C LYS A 656 18.68 6.40 -19.74
N PRO A 657 17.45 6.18 -20.25
CA PRO A 657 17.16 6.25 -21.68
C PRO A 657 17.07 7.70 -22.17
N LEU A 658 17.77 8.02 -23.26
CA LEU A 658 17.79 9.37 -23.84
C LEU A 658 17.00 9.44 -25.16
N CYS A 659 17.20 8.47 -26.05
CA CYS A 659 16.48 8.34 -27.31
C CYS A 659 16.10 6.89 -27.61
N LEU A 660 14.86 6.68 -28.04
CA LEU A 660 14.34 5.43 -28.57
C LEU A 660 13.91 5.65 -30.01
N MET A 661 14.42 4.85 -30.95
CA MET A 661 13.99 4.85 -32.34
C MET A 661 13.69 3.44 -32.84
N LEU A 662 12.72 3.31 -33.74
CA LEU A 662 12.49 2.10 -34.50
C LEU A 662 13.19 2.23 -35.85
N ALA A 663 14.42 1.74 -35.92
CA ALA A 663 15.35 1.87 -37.04
C ALA A 663 16.32 0.67 -37.06
N ASP A 664 17.02 0.47 -38.18
CA ASP A 664 18.18 -0.41 -38.24
C ASP A 664 19.43 0.34 -37.74
N GLU A 665 20.28 -0.33 -36.97
CA GLU A 665 21.64 0.16 -36.65
C GLU A 665 22.56 0.21 -37.88
N SER A 666 22.13 -0.41 -38.98
CA SER A 666 22.85 -0.57 -40.25
C SER A 666 22.31 0.34 -41.36
N ASP A 667 21.34 1.20 -41.03
CA ASP A 667 20.80 2.27 -41.89
C ASP A 667 21.46 3.57 -41.42
N HIS A 668 22.53 3.96 -42.12
CA HIS A 668 23.44 5.02 -41.67
C HIS A 668 22.77 6.40 -41.81
N GLU A 669 21.96 6.58 -42.85
CA GLU A 669 21.15 7.75 -43.16
C GLU A 669 20.14 8.02 -42.03
N THR A 670 19.33 7.03 -41.65
CA THR A 670 18.39 7.16 -40.52
C THR A 670 19.12 7.33 -39.20
N LEU A 671 20.18 6.56 -38.94
CA LEU A 671 20.93 6.61 -37.67
C LEU A 671 21.56 8.00 -37.45
N THR A 672 22.21 8.56 -38.47
CA THR A 672 22.82 9.89 -38.40
C THR A 672 21.76 11.00 -38.30
N ALA A 673 20.65 10.91 -39.02
CA ALA A 673 19.57 11.90 -38.94
C ALA A 673 18.95 12.01 -37.54
N ILE A 674 18.77 10.87 -36.83
CA ILE A 674 18.16 10.86 -35.49
C ILE A 674 19.18 11.11 -34.36
N LEU A 675 20.45 10.69 -34.51
CA LEU A 675 21.47 10.88 -33.46
C LEU A 675 22.24 12.20 -33.55
N SER A 676 22.45 12.78 -34.74
CA SER A 676 23.24 14.02 -34.88
C SER A 676 22.75 15.22 -34.05
N PRO A 677 21.44 15.42 -33.77
CA PRO A 677 21.00 16.46 -32.83
C PRO A 677 21.52 16.24 -31.40
N LEU A 678 21.61 14.98 -30.94
CA LEU A 678 22.16 14.65 -29.62
C LEU A 678 23.67 14.86 -29.56
N ILE A 679 24.38 14.60 -30.67
CA ILE A 679 25.82 14.87 -30.77
C ILE A 679 26.10 16.38 -30.78
N ALA A 680 25.28 17.18 -31.47
CA ALA A 680 25.37 18.64 -31.42
C ALA A 680 25.09 19.21 -30.02
N GLU A 681 24.05 18.70 -29.33
CA GLU A 681 23.75 19.03 -27.94
C GLU A 681 24.93 18.67 -27.00
N ARG A 682 25.49 17.46 -27.16
CA ARG A 682 26.65 16.94 -26.41
C ARG A 682 27.90 17.80 -26.60
N GLU A 683 28.25 18.13 -27.84
CA GLU A 683 29.47 18.87 -28.15
C GLU A 683 29.40 20.32 -27.66
N ALA A 684 28.21 20.96 -27.73
CA ALA A 684 27.99 22.26 -27.11
C ALA A 684 28.24 22.21 -25.58
N MET A 685 27.71 21.18 -24.90
CA MET A 685 27.83 21.03 -23.43
C MET A 685 29.25 20.80 -22.92
N LYS A 686 30.17 20.21 -23.72
CA LYS A 686 31.59 20.11 -23.36
C LYS A 686 32.24 21.49 -23.11
N SER A 687 31.75 22.53 -23.80
CA SER A 687 32.35 23.86 -23.84
C SER A 687 31.71 24.88 -22.87
N SER A 688 30.87 24.41 -21.94
CA SER A 688 30.05 25.24 -21.06
C SER A 688 29.87 24.64 -19.67
N GLU A 689 29.45 25.48 -18.72
CA GLU A 689 29.20 25.12 -17.33
C GLU A 689 27.70 25.26 -17.00
N LEU A 690 27.11 24.21 -16.43
CA LEU A 690 25.70 24.16 -16.04
C LEU A 690 25.53 24.77 -14.65
N MET A 691 24.68 25.78 -14.55
CA MET A 691 24.25 26.40 -13.30
C MET A 691 22.90 25.82 -12.88
N LEU A 692 22.86 25.13 -11.74
CA LEU A 692 21.68 24.40 -11.25
C LEU A 692 21.50 24.59 -9.74
N GLU A 693 20.35 25.12 -9.33
CA GLU A 693 19.98 25.26 -7.92
C GLU A 693 19.70 23.89 -7.31
N MET A 694 20.37 23.52 -6.21
CA MET A 694 20.18 22.28 -5.46
C MET A 694 20.28 22.57 -3.96
N GLY A 695 19.40 22.04 -3.12
CA GLY A 695 19.35 22.36 -1.69
C GLY A 695 19.17 23.86 -1.36
N GLY A 696 18.60 24.65 -2.27
CA GLY A 696 18.49 26.11 -2.15
C GLY A 696 19.73 26.90 -2.58
N ILE A 697 20.73 26.25 -3.17
CA ILE A 697 22.03 26.85 -3.50
C ILE A 697 22.37 26.59 -4.97
N LEU A 698 22.71 27.64 -5.71
CA LEU A 698 23.14 27.55 -7.11
C LEU A 698 24.53 26.90 -7.21
N ARG A 699 24.62 25.73 -7.84
CA ARG A 699 25.86 24.96 -8.03
C ARG A 699 26.26 24.87 -9.50
N THR A 700 27.56 24.71 -9.74
CA THR A 700 28.20 24.72 -11.07
C THR A 700 28.70 23.33 -11.46
N PHE A 701 28.30 22.82 -12.63
CA PHE A 701 28.66 21.48 -13.12
C PHE A 701 29.32 21.52 -14.50
N LYS A 702 30.42 20.77 -14.67
CA LYS A 702 31.08 20.49 -15.95
C LYS A 702 30.92 19.01 -16.31
N PHE A 703 30.81 18.68 -17.59
CA PHE A 703 30.53 17.32 -18.05
C PHE A 703 31.69 16.71 -18.84
N ILE A 704 32.01 15.45 -18.54
CA ILE A 704 32.94 14.63 -19.32
C ILE A 704 32.16 13.44 -19.87
N PHE A 705 31.82 13.49 -21.16
CA PHE A 705 31.13 12.43 -21.89
C PHE A 705 32.11 11.34 -22.33
N ARG A 706 31.76 10.08 -22.10
CA ARG A 706 32.60 8.93 -22.44
C ARG A 706 31.78 7.85 -23.14
N GLY A 707 31.86 7.82 -24.46
CA GLY A 707 31.23 6.80 -25.29
C GLY A 707 31.98 5.47 -25.22
N THR A 708 31.59 4.60 -24.27
CA THR A 708 32.21 3.28 -24.06
C THR A 708 31.23 2.11 -24.18
N GLY A 709 29.93 2.34 -23.96
CA GLY A 709 28.90 1.29 -23.99
C GLY A 709 28.38 0.99 -25.39
N TYR A 710 29.29 0.75 -26.33
CA TYR A 710 29.04 0.46 -27.75
C TYR A 710 29.72 -0.88 -28.10
N ASP A 711 29.11 -1.70 -28.96
CA ASP A 711 29.74 -2.93 -29.46
C ASP A 711 30.77 -2.62 -30.58
N GLU A 712 31.61 -3.59 -30.96
CA GLU A 712 32.60 -3.36 -32.02
C GLU A 712 31.96 -3.06 -33.39
N LYS A 713 30.78 -3.61 -33.71
CA LYS A 713 30.09 -3.28 -34.97
C LYS A 713 29.73 -1.79 -34.99
N LEU A 714 29.03 -1.30 -33.97
CA LEU A 714 28.56 0.08 -33.91
C LEU A 714 29.72 1.07 -33.78
N VAL A 715 30.78 0.75 -33.02
CA VAL A 715 32.00 1.58 -32.99
C VAL A 715 32.61 1.74 -34.38
N ARG A 716 32.73 0.66 -35.17
CA ARG A 716 33.28 0.74 -36.53
C ARG A 716 32.41 1.61 -37.44
N GLU A 717 31.09 1.43 -37.37
CA GLU A 717 30.10 2.19 -38.15
C GLU A 717 30.17 3.71 -37.87
N VAL A 718 30.19 4.13 -36.60
CA VAL A 718 30.11 5.56 -36.24
C VAL A 718 31.46 6.31 -36.27
N GLU A 719 32.58 5.58 -36.25
CA GLU A 719 33.96 6.09 -36.43
C GLU A 719 34.48 5.91 -37.87
N GLY A 720 33.62 5.55 -38.84
CA GLY A 720 33.97 5.49 -40.26
C GLY A 720 34.98 4.40 -40.64
N LEU A 721 35.12 3.37 -39.81
CA LEU A 721 36.05 2.25 -40.01
C LEU A 721 35.40 1.14 -40.84
N GLU A 722 36.20 0.42 -41.62
CA GLU A 722 35.73 -0.82 -42.27
C GLU A 722 35.11 -1.82 -41.26
N ALA A 723 34.10 -2.57 -41.70
CA ALA A 723 33.41 -3.58 -40.90
C ALA A 723 34.33 -4.67 -40.33
N SER A 724 33.90 -5.37 -39.27
CA SER A 724 34.74 -6.23 -38.41
C SER A 724 35.44 -7.42 -39.11
N GLY A 725 35.05 -7.75 -40.35
CA GLY A 725 35.71 -8.72 -41.22
C GLY A 725 36.99 -8.19 -41.91
N SER A 726 37.29 -6.89 -41.79
CA SER A 726 38.44 -6.22 -42.39
C SER A 726 39.79 -6.87 -42.07
N VAL A 727 40.80 -6.53 -42.87
CA VAL A 727 42.21 -6.73 -42.57
C VAL A 727 42.65 -5.90 -41.36
N TYR A 728 42.10 -4.70 -41.13
CA TYR A 728 42.40 -3.86 -39.97
C TYR A 728 41.51 -4.27 -38.78
N ILE A 729 42.07 -5.10 -37.90
CA ILE A 729 41.28 -5.87 -36.91
C ILE A 729 40.96 -5.09 -35.64
N CYS A 730 41.74 -4.05 -35.34
CA CYS A 730 41.57 -3.27 -34.14
C CYS A 730 40.72 -2.01 -34.42
N THR A 731 40.08 -1.51 -33.37
CA THR A 731 39.44 -0.18 -33.33
C THR A 731 40.26 0.82 -32.53
N LEU A 732 41.44 0.41 -32.03
CA LEU A 732 42.33 1.20 -31.17
C LEU A 732 43.72 1.40 -31.77
N CYS A 733 44.19 0.46 -32.59
CA CYS A 733 45.49 0.53 -33.27
C CYS A 733 45.36 0.16 -34.76
N ASP A 734 46.45 0.31 -35.50
CA ASP A 734 46.47 0.15 -36.97
C ASP A 734 46.91 -1.23 -37.47
N ALA A 735 47.10 -2.19 -36.58
CA ALA A 735 47.61 -3.52 -36.91
C ALA A 735 46.67 -4.31 -37.85
N THR A 736 47.26 -4.88 -38.90
CA THR A 736 46.57 -5.83 -39.78
C THR A 736 46.41 -7.20 -39.11
N ARG A 737 45.48 -8.02 -39.63
CA ARG A 737 45.21 -9.39 -39.14
C ARG A 737 46.43 -10.32 -39.22
N LEU A 738 47.36 -10.03 -40.12
CA LEU A 738 48.61 -10.78 -40.28
C LEU A 738 49.64 -10.35 -39.23
N GLU A 739 49.96 -9.05 -39.15
CA GLU A 739 50.90 -8.50 -38.17
C GLU A 739 50.47 -8.84 -36.74
N ALA A 740 49.20 -8.62 -36.42
CA ALA A 740 48.61 -8.92 -35.12
C ALA A 740 48.52 -10.44 -34.79
N SER A 741 48.84 -11.32 -35.75
CA SER A 741 48.98 -12.77 -35.52
C SER A 741 50.45 -13.21 -35.34
N GLN A 742 51.40 -12.36 -35.74
CA GLN A 742 52.84 -12.58 -35.59
C GLN A 742 53.33 -11.92 -34.30
N ASN A 743 53.07 -10.62 -34.15
CA ASN A 743 53.15 -9.89 -32.90
C ASN A 743 51.75 -9.90 -32.26
N LEU A 744 51.58 -10.61 -31.15
CA LEU A 744 50.27 -10.80 -30.52
C LEU A 744 49.95 -9.79 -29.41
N VAL A 745 50.98 -9.13 -28.86
CA VAL A 745 50.89 -8.38 -27.59
C VAL A 745 51.40 -6.95 -27.72
N PHE A 746 52.50 -6.70 -28.43
CA PHE A 746 53.19 -5.41 -28.38
C PHE A 746 52.57 -4.39 -29.35
N HIS A 747 51.46 -3.78 -28.96
CA HIS A 747 50.81 -2.67 -29.66
C HIS A 747 50.31 -1.62 -28.65
N SER A 748 50.43 -0.35 -28.99
CA SER A 748 49.80 0.77 -28.26
C SER A 748 48.51 1.23 -28.93
N ILE A 749 47.68 1.99 -28.22
CA ILE A 749 46.55 2.72 -28.82
C ILE A 749 47.10 3.88 -29.67
N THR A 750 46.69 3.94 -30.94
CA THR A 750 46.99 5.06 -31.85
C THR A 750 45.72 5.86 -32.16
N ARG A 751 44.63 5.15 -32.48
CA ARG A 751 43.42 5.74 -33.08
C ARG A 751 42.67 6.65 -32.12
N SER A 752 42.28 7.81 -32.64
CA SER A 752 41.39 8.77 -31.98
C SER A 752 40.37 9.33 -32.97
N HIS A 753 39.25 9.87 -32.46
CA HIS A 753 38.19 10.46 -33.29
C HIS A 753 38.70 11.60 -34.19
N ALA A 754 39.59 12.46 -33.66
CA ALA A 754 40.22 13.53 -34.42
C ALA A 754 41.09 12.98 -35.57
N GLU A 755 41.90 11.97 -35.29
CA GLU A 755 42.72 11.31 -36.31
C GLU A 755 41.86 10.59 -37.37
N ASN A 756 40.76 9.93 -36.98
CA ASN A 756 39.82 9.33 -37.93
C ASN A 756 39.20 10.38 -38.86
N LEU A 757 38.89 11.58 -38.36
CA LEU A 757 38.41 12.69 -39.18
C LEU A 757 39.48 13.15 -40.19
N GLU A 758 40.73 13.34 -39.75
CA GLU A 758 41.85 13.72 -40.63
C GLU A 758 42.11 12.64 -41.70
N ARG A 759 42.13 11.37 -41.32
CA ARG A 759 42.28 10.22 -42.23
C ARG A 759 41.15 10.14 -43.25
N TYR A 760 39.90 10.44 -42.86
CA TYR A 760 38.80 10.52 -43.81
C TYR A 760 38.94 11.70 -44.80
N GLU A 761 39.41 12.87 -44.35
CA GLU A 761 39.65 14.00 -45.26
C GLU A 761 40.80 13.68 -46.24
N VAL A 762 41.83 12.93 -45.83
CA VAL A 762 42.87 12.37 -46.73
C VAL A 762 42.27 11.37 -47.72
N TRP A 763 41.43 10.43 -47.27
CA TRP A 763 40.73 9.46 -48.13
C TRP A 763 39.86 10.15 -49.18
N ARG A 764 39.06 11.15 -48.81
CA ARG A 764 38.17 11.86 -49.74
C ARG A 764 38.91 12.77 -50.72
N SER A 765 40.06 13.35 -50.32
CA SER A 765 40.80 14.29 -51.17
C SER A 765 41.90 13.64 -52.03
N ASN A 766 42.40 12.45 -51.65
CA ASN A 766 43.55 11.76 -52.25
C ASN A 766 44.69 12.73 -52.66
N PRO A 767 45.30 13.45 -51.70
CA PRO A 767 46.26 14.52 -51.98
C PRO A 767 47.61 14.01 -52.52
N TYR A 768 47.82 12.69 -52.53
CA TYR A 768 49.02 12.02 -53.04
C TYR A 768 48.79 11.34 -54.41
N HIS A 769 47.56 11.37 -54.94
CA HIS A 769 47.15 10.69 -56.18
C HIS A 769 47.46 9.18 -56.21
N GLU A 770 47.33 8.53 -55.05
CA GLU A 770 47.59 7.10 -54.86
C GLU A 770 46.49 6.20 -55.47
N THR A 771 46.82 4.94 -55.73
CA THR A 771 45.82 3.91 -56.05
C THR A 771 44.91 3.63 -54.86
N VAL A 772 43.77 2.97 -55.08
CA VAL A 772 42.80 2.73 -54.00
C VAL A 772 43.35 1.80 -52.92
N GLU A 773 44.22 0.85 -53.29
CA GLU A 773 44.92 -0.04 -52.35
C GLU A 773 45.95 0.71 -51.49
N GLU A 774 46.78 1.56 -52.11
CA GLU A 774 47.80 2.37 -51.44
C GLU A 774 47.15 3.41 -50.51
N LEU A 775 46.15 4.14 -51.01
CA LEU A 775 45.40 5.13 -50.23
C LEU A 775 44.68 4.48 -49.05
N ARG A 776 44.08 3.30 -49.26
CA ARG A 776 43.43 2.50 -48.20
C ARG A 776 44.41 2.10 -47.10
N ASP A 777 45.65 1.76 -47.45
CA ASP A 777 46.68 1.50 -46.43
C ASP A 777 47.19 2.77 -45.77
N ARG A 778 47.37 3.88 -46.50
CA ARG A 778 47.72 5.18 -45.90
C ARG A 778 46.75 5.59 -44.80
N VAL A 779 45.44 5.42 -45.03
CA VAL A 779 44.39 5.76 -44.05
C VAL A 779 44.03 4.59 -43.11
N LYS A 780 44.70 3.43 -43.25
CA LYS A 780 44.51 2.20 -42.46
C LYS A 780 43.04 1.76 -42.34
N GLY A 781 42.30 1.86 -43.45
CA GLY A 781 40.89 1.43 -43.53
C GLY A 781 39.87 2.38 -42.88
N VAL A 782 40.18 3.68 -42.74
CA VAL A 782 39.19 4.74 -42.49
C VAL A 782 38.67 5.23 -43.85
N SER A 783 37.43 4.89 -44.21
CA SER A 783 36.87 5.14 -45.55
C SER A 783 35.50 5.83 -45.57
N ALA A 784 34.87 6.00 -44.40
CA ALA A 784 33.68 6.81 -44.20
C ALA A 784 33.96 7.91 -43.14
N LYS A 785 33.06 8.89 -43.01
CA LYS A 785 33.28 10.02 -42.10
C LYS A 785 32.81 9.67 -40.68
N PRO A 786 33.68 9.80 -39.65
CA PRO A 786 33.24 9.71 -38.25
C PRO A 786 32.17 10.75 -37.92
N PHE A 787 31.18 10.39 -37.11
CA PHE A 787 30.15 11.33 -36.64
C PHE A 787 29.81 11.23 -35.14
N ILE A 788 30.26 10.18 -34.44
CA ILE A 788 30.21 10.09 -32.98
C ILE A 788 31.62 9.90 -32.45
N GLU A 789 32.05 10.77 -31.54
CA GLU A 789 33.27 10.60 -30.77
C GLU A 789 33.11 9.47 -29.74
N THR A 790 33.71 8.32 -30.03
CA THR A 790 33.82 7.21 -29.08
C THR A 790 35.13 7.28 -28.30
N VAL A 791 35.20 6.58 -27.16
CA VAL A 791 36.46 6.42 -26.41
C VAL A 791 37.12 5.11 -26.85
N PRO A 792 38.37 5.11 -27.34
CA PRO A 792 39.06 3.88 -27.77
C PRO A 792 39.30 2.95 -26.57
N SER A 793 38.40 1.97 -26.42
CA SER A 793 38.30 1.07 -25.27
C SER A 793 37.74 -0.30 -25.72
N ILE A 794 37.38 -1.17 -24.78
CA ILE A 794 36.87 -2.53 -25.04
C ILE A 794 35.56 -2.73 -24.27
N ASP A 795 34.49 -3.17 -24.93
CA ASP A 795 33.32 -3.66 -24.20
C ASP A 795 33.61 -5.01 -23.54
N ALA A 796 33.59 -5.04 -22.20
CA ALA A 796 33.83 -6.23 -21.41
C ALA A 796 32.83 -7.38 -21.68
N LEU A 797 31.59 -7.06 -22.10
CA LEU A 797 30.57 -8.07 -22.34
C LEU A 797 30.75 -8.75 -23.70
N HIS A 798 30.89 -7.99 -24.79
CA HIS A 798 31.20 -8.58 -26.10
C HIS A 798 32.60 -9.22 -26.14
N CYS A 799 33.56 -8.73 -25.36
CA CYS A 799 34.84 -9.41 -25.14
C CYS A 799 34.66 -10.81 -24.52
N ASP A 800 33.90 -10.92 -23.42
CA ASP A 800 33.56 -12.21 -22.81
C ASP A 800 32.85 -13.17 -23.78
N ILE A 801 31.91 -12.66 -24.59
CA ILE A 801 31.14 -13.44 -25.55
C ILE A 801 32.01 -13.91 -26.73
N GLY A 802 32.84 -13.02 -27.29
CA GLY A 802 33.76 -13.31 -28.38
C GLY A 802 34.84 -14.31 -27.99
N ASN A 803 35.48 -14.10 -26.83
CA ASN A 803 36.49 -15.00 -26.29
C ASN A 803 35.88 -16.38 -25.99
N ALA A 804 34.70 -16.46 -25.37
CA ALA A 804 34.03 -17.73 -25.11
C ALA A 804 33.57 -18.46 -26.38
N ALA A 805 33.14 -17.73 -27.43
CA ALA A 805 32.85 -18.32 -28.73
C ALA A 805 34.11 -18.91 -29.40
N GLU A 806 35.26 -18.26 -29.21
CA GLU A 806 36.54 -18.74 -29.75
C GLU A 806 37.08 -19.96 -28.99
N PHE A 807 37.03 -19.97 -27.65
CA PHE A 807 37.33 -21.15 -26.84
C PHE A 807 36.40 -22.33 -27.14
N TYR A 808 35.08 -22.08 -27.29
CA TYR A 808 34.13 -23.09 -27.78
C TYR A 808 34.56 -23.65 -29.15
N LYS A 809 35.14 -22.81 -30.02
CA LYS A 809 35.65 -23.26 -31.31
C LYS A 809 36.96 -24.05 -31.20
N ILE A 810 37.86 -23.71 -30.28
CA ILE A 810 39.04 -24.55 -29.95
C ILE A 810 38.57 -25.94 -29.52
N PHE A 811 37.64 -26.04 -28.55
CA PHE A 811 37.14 -27.32 -28.04
C PHE A 811 36.58 -28.22 -29.17
N GLN A 812 35.82 -27.66 -30.12
CA GLN A 812 35.35 -28.41 -31.30
C GLN A 812 36.46 -28.96 -32.20
N LEU A 813 37.61 -28.28 -32.28
CA LEU A 813 38.72 -28.63 -33.17
C LEU A 813 39.72 -29.60 -32.51
N GLU A 814 39.89 -29.52 -31.19
CA GLU A 814 40.68 -30.49 -30.42
C GLU A 814 39.99 -31.85 -30.33
N ILE A 815 38.65 -31.89 -30.14
CA ILE A 815 37.83 -33.12 -30.24
C ILE A 815 37.96 -33.78 -31.63
N GLY A 816 38.23 -32.98 -32.67
CA GLY A 816 38.45 -33.46 -34.03
C GLY A 816 39.91 -33.81 -34.37
N GLU A 817 40.85 -33.60 -33.44
CA GLU A 817 42.30 -33.66 -33.65
C GLU A 817 42.74 -32.97 -34.97
N VAL A 818 42.24 -31.77 -35.23
CA VAL A 818 42.49 -31.03 -36.50
C VAL A 818 43.97 -30.74 -36.76
N TYR A 819 44.78 -30.71 -35.71
CA TYR A 819 46.24 -30.61 -35.79
C TYR A 819 46.92 -31.85 -36.42
N LYS A 820 46.23 -33.01 -36.44
CA LYS A 820 46.59 -34.21 -37.24
C LYS A 820 45.85 -34.24 -38.58
N ASN A 821 44.57 -33.87 -38.57
CA ASN A 821 43.64 -33.99 -39.69
C ASN A 821 43.15 -32.61 -40.19
N PRO A 822 43.96 -31.84 -40.95
CA PRO A 822 43.61 -30.48 -41.35
C PRO A 822 42.38 -30.41 -42.29
N ASN A 823 42.27 -31.38 -43.21
CA ASN A 823 41.31 -31.40 -44.32
C ASN A 823 39.93 -31.97 -43.95
N ALA A 824 39.51 -31.86 -42.69
CA ALA A 824 38.24 -32.40 -42.22
C ALA A 824 37.01 -31.72 -42.85
N SER A 825 36.02 -32.55 -43.22
CA SER A 825 34.78 -32.17 -43.89
C SER A 825 33.83 -31.33 -43.03
N LYS A 826 32.81 -30.74 -43.67
CA LYS A 826 31.74 -30.00 -42.99
C LYS A 826 30.91 -30.92 -42.09
N GLU A 827 30.78 -32.18 -42.48
CA GLU A 827 30.02 -33.22 -41.78
C GLU A 827 30.77 -33.71 -40.53
N GLU A 828 32.09 -33.82 -40.59
CA GLU A 828 32.93 -34.11 -39.41
C GLU A 828 32.89 -32.96 -38.41
N ARG A 829 33.03 -31.71 -38.87
CA ARG A 829 32.94 -30.53 -38.01
C ARG A 829 31.57 -30.42 -37.33
N LYS A 830 30.47 -30.81 -38.01
CA LYS A 830 29.13 -30.97 -37.40
C LYS A 830 29.10 -32.11 -36.37
N ARG A 831 29.73 -33.27 -36.64
CA ARG A 831 29.81 -34.39 -35.68
C ARG A 831 30.53 -33.98 -34.40
N TRP A 832 31.68 -33.30 -34.50
CA TRP A 832 32.44 -32.83 -33.32
C TRP A 832 31.65 -31.81 -32.49
N GLN A 833 30.97 -30.86 -33.15
CA GLN A 833 30.05 -29.95 -32.47
C GLN A 833 28.94 -30.72 -31.72
N ALA A 834 28.27 -31.67 -32.39
CA ALA A 834 27.21 -32.45 -31.76
C ALA A 834 27.71 -33.31 -30.57
N THR A 835 28.95 -33.82 -30.63
CA THR A 835 29.60 -34.53 -29.52
C THR A 835 29.86 -33.59 -28.34
N LEU A 836 30.46 -32.42 -28.57
CA LEU A 836 30.70 -31.39 -27.55
C LEU A 836 29.37 -30.94 -26.90
N ASP A 837 28.38 -30.60 -27.72
CA ASP A 837 27.06 -30.14 -27.29
C ASP A 837 26.27 -31.19 -26.48
N LYS A 838 26.45 -32.48 -26.80
CA LYS A 838 25.89 -33.60 -26.03
C LYS A 838 26.63 -33.81 -24.71
N HIS A 839 27.95 -33.62 -24.68
CA HIS A 839 28.76 -33.80 -23.46
C HIS A 839 28.61 -32.63 -22.48
N LEU A 840 28.66 -31.38 -22.95
CA LEU A 840 28.41 -30.18 -22.14
C LEU A 840 27.00 -30.19 -21.51
N ARG A 841 26.01 -30.74 -22.22
CA ARG A 841 24.68 -31.00 -21.65
C ARG A 841 24.69 -32.07 -20.56
N LYS A 842 25.51 -33.13 -20.71
CA LYS A 842 25.59 -34.26 -19.76
C LYS A 842 26.35 -33.92 -18.47
N LYS A 843 27.47 -33.17 -18.57
CA LYS A 843 28.32 -32.80 -17.42
C LYS A 843 27.94 -31.43 -16.83
N MET A 844 28.02 -30.39 -17.65
CA MET A 844 27.89 -28.99 -17.21
C MET A 844 26.43 -28.50 -17.18
N ASN A 845 25.46 -29.37 -17.48
CA ASN A 845 24.04 -29.03 -17.66
C ASN A 845 23.78 -27.91 -18.70
N LEU A 846 24.73 -27.66 -19.59
CA LEU A 846 24.65 -26.59 -20.59
C LEU A 846 23.79 -27.03 -21.78
N LYS A 847 22.68 -26.32 -22.02
CA LYS A 847 21.87 -26.51 -23.23
C LYS A 847 22.55 -25.80 -24.41
N PRO A 848 22.82 -26.48 -25.54
CA PRO A 848 23.34 -25.86 -26.76
C PRO A 848 22.50 -24.68 -27.24
N ILE A 849 23.16 -23.70 -27.85
CA ILE A 849 22.58 -22.42 -28.29
C ILE A 849 23.10 -22.04 -29.69
N MET A 850 22.27 -21.36 -30.48
CA MET A 850 22.64 -20.93 -31.84
C MET A 850 23.58 -19.72 -31.88
N ARG A 851 23.50 -18.83 -30.88
CA ARG A 851 24.39 -17.68 -30.71
C ARG A 851 24.90 -17.68 -29.27
N MET A 852 26.19 -17.40 -29.09
CA MET A 852 26.82 -17.26 -27.77
C MET A 852 26.18 -16.09 -27.01
N ASN A 853 26.11 -16.16 -25.69
CA ASN A 853 25.63 -15.08 -24.83
C ASN A 853 26.37 -15.07 -23.49
N GLY A 854 26.37 -13.93 -22.78
CA GLY A 854 27.15 -13.73 -21.55
C GLY A 854 26.89 -14.77 -20.45
N ASN A 855 25.66 -15.31 -20.32
CA ASN A 855 25.35 -16.34 -19.34
C ASN A 855 25.94 -17.72 -19.68
N PHE A 856 26.02 -18.06 -20.97
CA PHE A 856 26.71 -19.29 -21.40
C PHE A 856 28.23 -19.11 -21.36
N ALA A 857 28.74 -17.95 -21.80
CA ALA A 857 30.15 -17.59 -21.73
C ALA A 857 30.70 -17.69 -20.29
N ARG A 858 30.00 -17.08 -19.30
CA ARG A 858 30.39 -17.16 -17.88
C ARG A 858 30.42 -18.59 -17.31
N LYS A 859 29.68 -19.54 -17.88
CA LYS A 859 29.72 -20.96 -17.45
C LYS A 859 30.75 -21.80 -18.21
N LEU A 860 30.92 -21.54 -19.50
CA LEU A 860 31.86 -22.26 -20.36
C LEU A 860 33.32 -21.91 -20.03
N MET A 861 33.60 -20.66 -19.61
CA MET A 861 34.94 -20.22 -19.21
C MET A 861 35.24 -20.64 -17.76
N THR A 862 35.38 -21.95 -17.54
CA THR A 862 35.64 -22.57 -16.22
C THR A 862 36.60 -23.76 -16.36
N LYS A 863 37.41 -24.02 -15.33
CA LYS A 863 38.31 -25.19 -15.29
C LYS A 863 37.53 -26.51 -15.40
N GLU A 864 36.38 -26.61 -14.72
CA GLU A 864 35.47 -27.76 -14.80
C GLU A 864 35.02 -28.07 -16.23
N THR A 865 34.74 -27.04 -17.04
CA THR A 865 34.39 -27.22 -18.45
C THR A 865 35.55 -27.81 -19.24
N VAL A 866 36.79 -27.37 -18.96
CA VAL A 866 37.98 -27.94 -19.63
C VAL A 866 38.17 -29.40 -19.24
N GLU A 867 38.05 -29.78 -17.97
CA GLU A 867 38.13 -31.20 -17.58
C GLU A 867 37.07 -32.06 -18.27
N ALA A 868 35.82 -31.58 -18.35
CA ALA A 868 34.74 -32.25 -19.08
C ALA A 868 34.98 -32.31 -20.62
N VAL A 869 35.77 -31.40 -21.18
CA VAL A 869 36.19 -31.44 -22.60
C VAL A 869 37.40 -32.37 -22.79
N CYS A 870 38.31 -32.45 -21.83
CA CYS A 870 39.45 -33.38 -21.84
C CYS A 870 39.00 -34.85 -21.86
N GLU A 871 37.86 -35.19 -21.25
CA GLU A 871 37.20 -36.51 -21.38
C GLU A 871 36.89 -36.94 -22.84
N LEU A 872 36.91 -36.00 -23.80
CA LEU A 872 36.66 -36.25 -25.22
C LEU A 872 37.93 -36.21 -26.09
N ILE A 873 39.08 -35.86 -25.54
CA ILE A 873 40.33 -35.61 -26.29
C ILE A 873 41.32 -36.76 -26.03
N PRO A 874 41.84 -37.48 -27.04
CA PRO A 874 42.72 -38.64 -26.81
C PRO A 874 44.11 -38.32 -26.25
N SER A 875 44.64 -37.11 -26.49
CA SER A 875 46.04 -36.77 -26.20
C SER A 875 46.20 -35.95 -24.92
N GLN A 876 46.93 -36.50 -23.95
CA GLN A 876 47.22 -35.89 -22.65
C GLN A 876 47.91 -34.51 -22.77
N GLU A 877 48.88 -34.36 -23.68
CA GLU A 877 49.53 -33.06 -23.95
C GLU A 877 48.55 -31.96 -24.35
N ARG A 878 47.46 -32.32 -25.04
CA ARG A 878 46.41 -31.37 -25.44
C ARG A 878 45.53 -31.00 -24.25
N HIS A 879 45.36 -31.90 -23.27
CA HIS A 879 44.69 -31.57 -22.00
C HIS A 879 45.51 -30.53 -21.23
N GLU A 880 46.81 -30.73 -21.11
CA GLU A 880 47.72 -29.80 -20.41
C GLU A 880 47.72 -28.42 -21.10
N ALA A 881 47.84 -28.38 -22.43
CA ALA A 881 47.76 -27.13 -23.18
C ALA A 881 46.40 -26.41 -23.02
N LEU A 882 45.28 -27.13 -22.93
CA LEU A 882 43.96 -26.54 -22.69
C LEU A 882 43.77 -26.07 -21.23
N ARG A 883 44.30 -26.83 -20.26
CA ARG A 883 44.30 -26.45 -18.83
C ARG A 883 45.11 -25.17 -18.61
N GLU A 884 46.31 -25.09 -19.17
CA GLU A 884 47.18 -23.91 -19.08
C GLU A 884 46.54 -22.69 -19.76
N LEU A 885 46.00 -22.85 -20.97
CA LEU A 885 45.34 -21.77 -21.71
C LEU A 885 44.12 -21.22 -20.94
N MET A 886 43.31 -22.07 -20.31
CA MET A 886 42.17 -21.65 -19.50
C MET A 886 42.59 -21.07 -18.15
N ASP A 887 43.66 -21.57 -17.52
CA ASP A 887 44.21 -21.01 -16.28
C ASP A 887 44.72 -19.57 -16.49
N LEU A 888 45.47 -19.34 -17.56
CA LEU A 888 45.91 -18.00 -17.97
C LEU A 888 44.72 -17.09 -18.30
N TYR A 889 43.72 -17.58 -19.05
CA TYR A 889 42.49 -16.82 -19.30
C TYR A 889 41.79 -16.42 -18.00
N LEU A 890 41.70 -17.32 -17.01
CA LEU A 890 41.07 -17.07 -15.73
C LEU A 890 41.90 -16.16 -14.80
N LYS A 891 43.24 -16.13 -14.94
CA LYS A 891 44.11 -15.14 -14.28
C LYS A 891 43.95 -13.74 -14.86
N MET A 892 43.79 -13.63 -16.18
CA MET A 892 43.68 -12.35 -16.87
C MET A 892 42.27 -11.75 -16.79
N LYS A 893 41.23 -12.59 -16.88
CA LYS A 893 39.81 -12.19 -16.95
C LYS A 893 39.30 -11.25 -15.85
N PRO A 894 39.70 -11.36 -14.58
CA PRO A 894 39.31 -10.41 -13.54
C PRO A 894 39.64 -8.97 -13.90
N VAL A 895 40.77 -8.71 -14.57
CA VAL A 895 41.28 -7.37 -14.83
C VAL A 895 40.34 -6.56 -15.74
N TRP A 896 39.79 -7.15 -16.80
CA TRP A 896 38.85 -6.44 -17.68
C TRP A 896 37.38 -6.51 -17.23
N ARG A 897 37.02 -7.33 -16.21
CA ARG A 897 35.63 -7.40 -15.69
C ARG A 897 35.41 -6.73 -14.34
N SER A 898 36.46 -6.53 -13.56
CA SER A 898 36.43 -5.83 -12.28
C SER A 898 35.94 -4.38 -12.41
N SER A 899 35.26 -3.87 -11.38
CA SER A 899 34.85 -2.46 -11.34
C SER A 899 36.02 -1.55 -10.92
N CYS A 900 36.96 -2.06 -10.14
CA CYS A 900 38.21 -1.41 -9.79
C CYS A 900 39.36 -2.44 -9.64
N PRO A 901 39.98 -2.92 -10.74
CA PRO A 901 40.97 -4.00 -10.71
C PRO A 901 42.20 -3.66 -9.87
N ALA A 902 42.59 -2.39 -9.79
CA ALA A 902 43.66 -1.90 -8.91
C ALA A 902 43.39 -2.10 -7.40
N LYS A 903 42.16 -2.46 -7.01
CA LYS A 903 41.78 -2.83 -5.64
C LYS A 903 41.30 -4.28 -5.53
N GLU A 904 40.52 -4.75 -6.49
CA GLU A 904 39.87 -6.08 -6.46
C GLU A 904 40.82 -7.22 -6.89
N CYS A 905 41.80 -6.96 -7.76
CA CYS A 905 42.68 -8.00 -8.34
C CYS A 905 44.07 -7.45 -8.75
N ALA A 906 44.68 -6.66 -7.86
CA ALA A 906 45.93 -5.94 -8.14
C ALA A 906 47.10 -6.84 -8.58
N GLU A 907 47.22 -8.06 -8.03
CA GLU A 907 48.24 -9.04 -8.47
C GLU A 907 48.02 -9.46 -9.94
N SER A 908 46.78 -9.80 -10.30
CA SER A 908 46.39 -10.19 -11.66
C SER A 908 46.62 -9.06 -12.67
N LEU A 909 46.42 -7.80 -12.26
CA LEU A 909 46.75 -6.60 -13.04
C LEU A 909 48.26 -6.46 -13.24
N CYS A 910 49.04 -6.54 -12.16
CA CYS A 910 50.52 -6.44 -12.22
C CYS A 910 51.15 -7.55 -13.07
N GLN A 911 50.59 -8.76 -13.05
CA GLN A 911 51.06 -9.91 -13.84
C GLN A 911 50.45 -9.97 -15.25
N TYR A 912 49.56 -9.06 -15.64
CA TYR A 912 48.77 -9.18 -16.88
C TYR A 912 49.65 -9.28 -18.13
N SER A 913 50.68 -8.45 -18.22
CA SER A 913 51.60 -8.40 -19.37
C SER A 913 52.46 -9.67 -19.50
N PHE A 914 52.74 -10.37 -18.39
CA PHE A 914 53.39 -11.69 -18.43
C PHE A 914 52.41 -12.79 -18.85
N ASN A 915 51.21 -12.80 -18.25
CA ASN A 915 50.17 -13.78 -18.58
C ASN A 915 49.72 -13.69 -20.04
N SER A 916 49.60 -12.48 -20.61
CA SER A 916 49.27 -12.27 -22.04
C SER A 916 50.38 -12.75 -22.97
N GLN A 917 51.66 -12.52 -22.65
CA GLN A 917 52.79 -13.06 -23.41
C GLN A 917 52.81 -14.59 -23.39
N ARG A 918 52.62 -15.23 -22.23
CA ARG A 918 52.54 -16.69 -22.13
C ARG A 918 51.32 -17.27 -22.86
N PHE A 919 50.18 -16.60 -22.79
CA PHE A 919 48.97 -16.99 -23.54
C PHE A 919 49.21 -16.90 -25.06
N ALA A 920 49.85 -15.83 -25.53
CA ALA A 920 50.25 -15.65 -26.92
C ALA A 920 51.24 -16.74 -27.39
N GLU A 921 52.24 -17.07 -26.58
CA GLU A 921 53.19 -18.16 -26.85
C GLU A 921 52.47 -19.50 -27.04
N LEU A 922 51.53 -19.85 -26.15
CA LEU A 922 50.70 -21.05 -26.27
C LEU A 922 49.86 -21.08 -27.56
N LEU A 923 49.28 -19.95 -27.96
CA LEU A 923 48.54 -19.87 -29.22
C LEU A 923 49.45 -20.11 -30.43
N SER A 924 50.62 -19.46 -30.48
CA SER A 924 51.60 -19.58 -31.57
C SER A 924 52.30 -20.94 -31.65
N THR A 925 52.40 -21.67 -30.54
CA THR A 925 53.06 -22.98 -30.47
C THR A 925 52.06 -24.13 -30.53
N LYS A 926 51.31 -24.38 -29.44
CA LYS A 926 50.40 -25.54 -29.31
C LYS A 926 49.14 -25.40 -30.17
N PHE A 927 48.66 -24.18 -30.44
CA PHE A 927 47.47 -23.93 -31.28
C PHE A 927 47.79 -23.32 -32.66
N LYS A 928 49.05 -23.44 -33.11
CA LYS A 928 49.56 -22.90 -34.38
C LYS A 928 48.64 -23.17 -35.58
N TYR A 929 48.11 -24.40 -35.68
CA TYR A 929 47.19 -24.85 -36.73
C TYR A 929 45.93 -23.98 -36.89
N ARG A 930 45.56 -23.20 -35.86
CA ARG A 930 44.42 -22.27 -35.86
C ARG A 930 44.83 -20.81 -36.01
N TYR A 931 45.98 -20.37 -35.47
CA TYR A 931 46.33 -18.96 -35.34
C TYR A 931 47.48 -18.47 -36.24
N GLU A 932 48.17 -19.37 -36.96
CA GLU A 932 49.13 -18.95 -37.99
C GLU A 932 48.43 -18.10 -39.06
N GLY A 933 48.89 -16.85 -39.19
CA GLY A 933 48.38 -15.87 -40.15
C GLY A 933 47.01 -15.25 -39.82
N LYS A 934 46.42 -15.53 -38.64
CA LYS A 934 45.10 -14.96 -38.25
C LYS A 934 44.82 -14.98 -36.76
N ILE A 935 44.24 -13.89 -36.26
CA ILE A 935 43.70 -13.76 -34.90
C ILE A 935 42.28 -13.17 -34.94
N THR A 936 41.49 -13.39 -33.88
CA THR A 936 40.19 -12.75 -33.67
C THR A 936 40.36 -11.34 -33.09
N ASN A 937 39.46 -10.43 -33.45
CA ASN A 937 39.54 -9.02 -33.05
C ASN A 937 39.56 -8.88 -31.51
N TYR A 938 38.77 -9.69 -30.80
CA TYR A 938 38.73 -9.71 -29.33
C TYR A 938 39.96 -10.34 -28.67
N PHE A 939 40.59 -11.40 -29.22
CA PHE A 939 41.86 -11.89 -28.67
C PHE A 939 42.95 -10.83 -28.79
N HIS A 940 43.12 -10.20 -29.96
CA HIS A 940 44.09 -9.13 -30.13
C HIS A 940 43.85 -7.96 -29.14
N LYS A 941 42.61 -7.47 -29.04
CA LYS A 941 42.23 -6.43 -28.05
C LYS A 941 42.53 -6.84 -26.60
N THR A 942 42.22 -8.08 -26.24
CA THR A 942 42.46 -8.63 -24.90
C THR A 942 43.96 -8.70 -24.60
N LEU A 943 44.77 -9.22 -25.53
CA LEU A 943 46.19 -9.49 -25.30
C LEU A 943 47.05 -8.22 -25.34
N ALA A 944 46.73 -7.25 -26.19
CA ALA A 944 47.55 -6.05 -26.38
C ALA A 944 47.15 -4.86 -25.49
N HIS A 945 45.87 -4.44 -25.53
CA HIS A 945 45.49 -3.10 -25.07
C HIS A 945 44.90 -3.02 -23.66
N VAL A 946 44.60 -4.16 -23.00
CA VAL A 946 43.95 -4.14 -21.68
C VAL A 946 44.75 -3.38 -20.61
N PRO A 947 46.08 -3.53 -20.45
CA PRO A 947 46.85 -2.75 -19.47
C PRO A 947 46.74 -1.25 -19.68
N GLU A 948 46.99 -0.79 -20.91
CA GLU A 948 46.95 0.63 -21.31
C GLU A 948 45.58 1.28 -21.07
N ILE A 949 44.49 0.55 -21.32
CA ILE A 949 43.13 1.03 -21.02
C ILE A 949 42.89 1.09 -19.51
N ILE A 950 43.38 0.13 -18.71
CA ILE A 950 43.24 0.17 -17.25
C ILE A 950 44.04 1.31 -16.63
N GLU A 951 45.26 1.60 -17.13
CA GLU A 951 46.06 2.73 -16.69
C GLU A 951 45.38 4.07 -16.99
N ARG A 952 44.74 4.20 -18.16
CA ARG A 952 44.03 5.42 -18.59
C ARG A 952 42.66 5.61 -17.92
N ASP A 953 41.88 4.53 -17.76
CA ASP A 953 40.46 4.59 -17.40
C ASP A 953 40.14 4.06 -15.99
N GLY A 954 41.09 3.39 -15.33
CA GLY A 954 40.97 2.76 -14.02
C GLY A 954 40.16 1.46 -13.98
N SER A 955 39.36 1.18 -15.01
CA SER A 955 38.54 -0.03 -15.19
C SER A 955 38.16 -0.20 -16.66
N ILE A 956 37.84 -1.43 -17.05
CA ILE A 956 37.09 -1.74 -18.29
C ILE A 956 35.68 -2.23 -17.90
N GLY A 957 35.56 -3.08 -16.87
CA GLY A 957 34.31 -3.70 -16.44
C GLY A 957 33.20 -2.69 -16.09
N ALA A 958 33.54 -1.58 -15.43
CA ALA A 958 32.58 -0.53 -15.10
C ALA A 958 32.04 0.21 -16.35
N TRP A 959 32.82 0.25 -17.43
CA TRP A 959 32.52 1.00 -18.65
C TRP A 959 31.79 0.19 -19.72
N ALA A 960 31.52 -1.09 -19.44
CA ALA A 960 30.89 -2.05 -20.35
C ALA A 960 29.43 -1.72 -20.76
N SER A 961 28.99 -2.39 -21.83
CA SER A 961 27.64 -2.35 -22.40
C SER A 961 26.58 -3.10 -21.59
N GLU A 962 26.95 -3.91 -20.58
CA GLU A 962 26.04 -4.82 -19.84
C GLU A 962 24.87 -4.07 -19.15
N GLY A 963 25.09 -2.81 -18.73
CA GLY A 963 24.03 -1.91 -18.26
C GLY A 963 23.09 -1.39 -19.35
N ASN A 964 23.56 -1.31 -20.59
CA ASN A 964 22.74 -1.02 -21.75
C ASN A 964 21.97 -2.27 -22.19
N GLU A 965 22.62 -3.41 -22.43
CA GLU A 965 21.95 -4.65 -22.86
C GLU A 965 20.81 -5.07 -21.91
N SER A 966 21.00 -4.93 -20.60
CA SER A 966 19.96 -5.21 -19.60
C SER A 966 18.75 -4.28 -19.73
N GLY A 967 18.93 -3.04 -20.17
CA GLY A 967 17.86 -2.10 -20.57
C GLY A 967 17.02 -2.54 -21.78
N ASN A 968 17.54 -3.38 -22.68
CA ASN A 968 16.76 -3.92 -23.81
C ASN A 968 15.65 -4.87 -23.34
N LYS A 969 15.92 -5.63 -22.27
CA LYS A 969 14.94 -6.50 -21.60
C LYS A 969 13.80 -5.67 -20.98
N LEU A 970 14.12 -4.47 -20.46
CA LEU A 970 13.13 -3.51 -19.98
C LEU A 970 12.29 -2.92 -21.13
N PHE A 971 12.92 -2.46 -22.21
CA PHE A 971 12.22 -1.94 -23.40
C PHE A 971 11.18 -2.94 -23.94
N ARG A 972 11.56 -4.21 -24.16
CA ARG A 972 10.64 -5.26 -24.64
C ARG A 972 9.49 -5.53 -23.66
N ARG A 973 9.70 -5.34 -22.35
CA ARG A 973 8.65 -5.47 -21.32
C ARG A 973 7.71 -4.26 -21.34
N PHE A 974 8.24 -3.04 -21.31
CA PHE A 974 7.46 -1.80 -21.24
C PHE A 974 6.60 -1.59 -22.49
N ARG A 975 7.14 -1.86 -23.70
CA ARG A 975 6.42 -1.79 -24.99
C ARG A 975 5.18 -2.70 -25.04
N LYS A 976 5.14 -3.76 -24.23
CA LYS A 976 4.01 -4.72 -24.10
C LYS A 976 3.10 -4.43 -22.92
N MET A 977 3.66 -4.03 -21.76
CA MET A 977 2.92 -3.99 -20.49
C MET A 977 2.53 -2.60 -20.00
N ASN A 978 3.24 -1.54 -20.41
CA ASN A 978 3.17 -0.21 -19.79
C ASN A 978 2.90 0.93 -20.78
N ALA A 979 2.96 0.66 -22.09
CA ALA A 979 2.71 1.64 -23.16
C ALA A 979 1.35 1.47 -23.86
N ARG A 980 0.84 2.57 -24.43
CA ARG A 980 -0.24 2.59 -25.44
C ARG A 980 0.15 1.70 -26.62
N GLN A 981 -0.80 0.90 -27.11
CA GLN A 981 -0.56 -0.04 -28.21
C GLN A 981 -0.88 0.62 -29.56
N SER A 982 -0.03 1.58 -29.96
CA SER A 982 -0.17 2.38 -31.19
C SER A 982 1.20 2.94 -31.58
N LYS A 983 1.57 2.85 -32.88
CA LYS A 983 2.84 3.33 -33.45
C LYS A 983 3.24 4.72 -32.93
N TYR A 984 2.32 5.68 -33.00
CA TYR A 984 2.57 7.09 -32.68
C TYR A 984 2.94 7.37 -31.22
N TYR A 985 2.39 6.60 -30.27
CA TYR A 985 2.50 6.88 -28.83
C TYR A 985 3.40 5.93 -28.05
N GLU A 986 3.79 4.79 -28.63
CA GLU A 986 4.47 3.76 -27.84
C GLU A 986 5.89 4.14 -27.42
N MET A 987 6.65 4.83 -28.27
CA MET A 987 8.01 5.28 -27.90
C MET A 987 7.97 6.37 -26.81
N GLU A 988 6.96 7.25 -26.83
CA GLU A 988 6.72 8.26 -25.78
C GLU A 988 6.48 7.59 -24.41
N ASP A 989 5.55 6.63 -24.35
CA ASP A 989 5.24 5.93 -23.10
C ASP A 989 6.41 5.05 -22.60
N VAL A 990 7.14 4.37 -23.50
CA VAL A 990 8.29 3.55 -23.11
C VAL A 990 9.43 4.43 -22.60
N LEU A 991 9.78 5.52 -23.31
CA LEU A 991 10.81 6.46 -22.87
C LEU A 991 10.47 7.02 -21.48
N LYS A 992 9.24 7.54 -21.31
CA LYS A 992 8.78 8.10 -20.03
C LYS A 992 8.80 7.09 -18.89
N HIS A 993 8.31 5.86 -19.13
CA HIS A 993 8.21 4.88 -18.06
C HIS A 993 9.56 4.24 -17.71
N HIS A 994 10.46 4.11 -18.69
CA HIS A 994 11.83 3.64 -18.48
C HIS A 994 12.67 4.71 -17.76
N TRP A 995 12.50 6.00 -18.06
CA TRP A 995 13.08 7.09 -17.26
C TRP A 995 12.64 7.07 -15.79
N LEU A 996 11.34 6.87 -15.53
CA LEU A 996 10.84 6.74 -14.17
C LEU A 996 11.36 5.48 -13.44
N TYR A 997 11.73 4.43 -14.17
CA TYR A 997 12.31 3.22 -13.59
C TYR A 997 13.76 3.42 -13.14
N THR A 998 14.52 4.25 -13.86
CA THR A 998 15.90 4.58 -13.54
C THR A 998 16.05 5.75 -12.54
N SER A 999 14.96 6.12 -11.85
CA SER A 999 14.96 7.18 -10.83
C SER A 999 15.54 6.68 -9.51
N LYS A 1000 16.68 7.26 -9.08
CA LYS A 1000 17.31 6.99 -7.78
C LYS A 1000 16.38 7.37 -6.63
N TYR A 1001 15.70 8.52 -6.73
CA TYR A 1001 14.68 8.95 -5.77
C TYR A 1001 13.55 7.92 -5.59
N LEU A 1002 13.03 7.34 -6.67
CA LEU A 1002 12.01 6.28 -6.58
C LEU A 1002 12.57 4.93 -6.09
N GLN A 1003 13.86 4.65 -6.32
CA GLN A 1003 14.53 3.45 -5.83
C GLN A 1003 14.76 3.52 -4.30
N LYS A 1004 15.13 4.68 -3.74
CA LYS A 1004 15.29 4.88 -2.28
C LYS A 1004 14.06 4.44 -1.47
N PHE A 1005 12.85 4.77 -1.92
CA PHE A 1005 11.61 4.35 -1.24
C PHE A 1005 11.43 2.83 -1.15
N MET A 1006 12.03 2.03 -2.06
CA MET A 1006 11.98 0.57 -1.98
C MET A 1006 12.94 0.02 -0.92
N ASN A 1007 14.03 0.75 -0.66
CA ASN A 1007 15.12 0.39 0.26
C ASN A 1007 14.90 0.91 1.69
N ALA A 1008 13.80 1.61 1.97
CA ALA A 1008 13.47 2.23 3.28
C ALA A 1008 13.44 1.26 4.48
N HIS A 1009 13.50 -0.06 4.24
CA HIS A 1009 13.63 -1.09 5.27
C HIS A 1009 15.06 -1.25 5.80
N ASN A 1010 16.08 -0.79 5.06
CA ASN A 1010 17.47 -0.79 5.52
C ASN A 1010 17.69 0.35 6.53
N ALA A 1011 17.30 1.58 6.19
CA ALA A 1011 17.34 2.71 7.11
C ALA A 1011 16.63 2.44 8.46
N LEU A 1012 15.59 1.57 8.47
CA LEU A 1012 14.95 1.11 9.71
C LEU A 1012 15.81 0.14 10.54
N LYS A 1013 16.64 -0.70 9.93
CA LYS A 1013 17.67 -1.49 10.63
C LYS A 1013 18.77 -0.59 11.19
N ASP A 1014 19.29 0.29 10.34
CA ASP A 1014 20.43 1.15 10.65
C ASP A 1014 20.09 2.19 11.73
N SER A 1015 18.80 2.57 11.85
CA SER A 1015 18.27 3.46 12.90
C SER A 1015 18.23 2.89 14.33
N GLY A 1016 18.85 1.74 14.59
CA GLY A 1016 19.17 1.29 15.96
C GLY A 1016 17.98 0.87 16.85
N PHE A 1017 16.79 0.63 16.30
CA PHE A 1017 15.63 0.17 17.07
C PHE A 1017 15.69 -1.34 17.40
N THR A 1018 16.73 -1.75 18.14
CA THR A 1018 16.77 -3.04 18.84
C THR A 1018 15.72 -3.04 19.95
N LEU A 1019 14.60 -3.73 19.69
CA LEU A 1019 13.49 -3.84 20.62
C LEU A 1019 13.85 -4.87 21.71
N ASN A 1020 14.59 -4.41 22.74
CA ASN A 1020 15.16 -5.24 23.79
C ASN A 1020 14.10 -6.12 24.48
N SER A 1021 14.15 -7.41 24.18
CA SER A 1021 13.23 -8.44 24.68
C SER A 1021 13.98 -9.53 25.45
N GLN A 1022 14.72 -9.15 26.50
CA GLN A 1022 15.02 -9.92 27.71
C GLN A 1022 16.04 -9.15 28.58
N GLY A 1023 15.97 -9.33 29.89
CA GLY A 1023 16.93 -8.77 30.84
C GLY A 1023 16.99 -9.64 32.11
N GLY A 1024 18.21 -9.96 32.55
CA GLY A 1024 18.50 -10.93 33.61
C GLY A 1024 18.47 -12.39 33.11
N LEU A 1025 19.39 -13.27 33.51
CA LEU A 1025 20.51 -13.17 34.46
C LEU A 1025 21.72 -13.99 33.97
N GLY A 1026 22.93 -13.64 34.45
CA GLY A 1026 24.06 -14.58 34.59
C GLY A 1026 25.37 -14.13 33.94
N ASP A 1027 26.32 -13.66 34.75
CA ASP A 1027 27.68 -13.32 34.31
C ASP A 1027 28.59 -14.55 34.14
N SER A 1028 29.56 -14.47 33.23
CA SER A 1028 30.91 -15.06 33.35
C SER A 1028 31.85 -14.40 32.33
N LEU A 1029 33.17 -14.45 32.59
CA LEU A 1029 34.18 -13.58 31.99
C LEU A 1029 35.11 -14.28 30.98
N ASP A 1030 35.75 -13.44 30.15
CA ASP A 1030 37.01 -13.60 29.40
C ASP A 1030 37.18 -14.76 28.38
N LEU A 1031 37.38 -14.43 27.09
CA LEU A 1031 38.73 -14.38 26.44
C LEU A 1031 38.70 -14.19 24.89
N GLU A 1032 39.57 -13.27 24.43
CA GLU A 1032 40.31 -13.19 23.14
C GLU A 1032 39.62 -13.05 21.74
N ASP A 1033 40.43 -12.54 20.81
CA ASP A 1033 40.11 -12.10 19.44
C ASP A 1033 40.07 -13.22 18.39
N SER A 1034 39.15 -13.13 17.43
CA SER A 1034 39.35 -13.51 16.01
C SER A 1034 38.16 -13.10 15.11
N PRO A 1035 38.38 -12.36 14.01
CA PRO A 1035 37.32 -12.03 13.06
C PRO A 1035 37.24 -13.06 11.91
N GLU A 1036 36.35 -14.05 12.02
CA GLU A 1036 35.97 -14.89 10.87
C GLU A 1036 35.04 -14.13 9.90
N PRO A 1037 35.22 -14.27 8.58
CA PRO A 1037 34.35 -13.61 7.58
C PRO A 1037 33.01 -14.36 7.45
N GLN A 1038 31.89 -13.68 7.72
CA GLN A 1038 30.58 -14.29 7.50
C GLN A 1038 30.24 -14.44 6.00
N ASP A 1039 29.69 -15.61 5.67
CA ASP A 1039 29.63 -16.14 4.32
C ASP A 1039 28.49 -15.55 3.46
N SER A 1040 28.68 -15.74 2.16
CA SER A 1040 27.82 -15.44 1.03
C SER A 1040 26.32 -15.74 1.21
N MET A 1041 25.48 -14.83 0.69
CA MET A 1041 24.10 -15.15 0.28
C MET A 1041 23.82 -14.71 -1.16
N GLU A 1042 24.10 -15.65 -2.05
CA GLU A 1042 23.48 -15.92 -3.37
C GLU A 1042 23.64 -14.90 -4.52
N PHE A 1043 24.02 -15.46 -5.68
CA PHE A 1043 24.38 -14.79 -6.95
C PHE A 1043 23.21 -14.74 -7.97
#